data_AF-A0A7V1HVM4-F1
#
_entry.id   AF-A0A7V1HVM4-F1
#
_cell.length_a   1.000
_cell.length_b   1.000
_cell.length_c   1.000
_cell.angle_alpha   90.00
_cell.angle_beta   90.00
_cell.angle_gamma   90.00
#
_symmetry.space_group_name_H-M   'P 1'
#
loop_
_entity.id
_entity.type
_entity.pdbx_description
1 polymer ?
#
loop_
_entity_poly.entity_id
_entity_poly.type
_entity_poly.pdbx_seq_one_letter_code
_entity_poly.pdbx_strand_id
1 'polypeptide(L)'
;PPSRARLGDSAGVFSRTFASFMAATKTAVVTTLVQMTATVRNTLVNLRQYAGGEGIADLKNICTGLPAIVVSAGPSLHKNISLLREPGITDRCVIIAVQTVLKPLLKMGIKPHFVTALDYHRISRRFYEGLTAEDVQGVQLVCEPKANPGILDSFPGAIRCVSDRLCDTVLKGVIERDMGSIESGATVAHLAFYLAQHLGCDPIILLGQDLGFTDGLYYAPGNPIHDVWAPELNEFRTLEMMEWERILRHRNRLRKTEDQQGRTIYTDEQMHTYQQQFERDFAQAEQFIIDATQGGTRKKNTVPMPLAEALQRYAVKQLPPIPRATVTLDEERVRLAREHLQSIRNDVQTIVRISKDTLRLLRHMQDSFTDRPRLNRLLSKVEANRVRLHKLETAFWLVNYLNQAGAFNRLREDRAIAMKEGLSAVEEQKLRIKRDIKNVQWIQEAAEELISLLQLADKRLAGDSLDDDRYTRLPDSSTTSDGKTRVKHAKSLKVPAVLTVTRTMTQHLSRKINIHSGECSLLELTINRLRKCSNISGIVILAERGSSVRDLLSDINISEGKPEITFRETDGPLPGGHAPAVAAARAFARTCWRSAPGGLTIYDDILAAGPLLEILDESRASAALVAGADWALLDPKLCDSLITRYREDPQRYALTFTQAPPGLCGVVLSRPVLEQLTEETSTANLGAMLGYLPVKPQADPIVKDHCLPTDPEVRQALVSAVCDSPAVTEAVAPLLANGDFSALQVVKHLEEKQLYTPSPLPEHIFVELCTEYLTDGPASPVRRPADGTSVTREPMNPETFTKLLEEISNPERVALTFAGTGDPLLHPRCVDFIRQAKQAGLAAVHLRTDLLVDQPVLDGLLSSGIDIISVNLCADRAATYQQAMGADRFRDVLLNIEYLLKRQRNAGGMDMPWIIPRLTRCDQTYEDIETFYDRWLMTTRAAVIDPMPRWSPYFPDQRLQPVDPPRRVKLARDRREMYLHCDGGIAITREDIQGANIAGRLGEKPLSDLWQLVQQARFPAEGSR
;
A
#
# COMPACT_ATOMS: atom_id res chain seq x y z
N PRO A 1 43.13 18.70 -18.39
CA PRO A 1 44.27 18.83 -17.45
C PRO A 1 45.17 17.57 -17.44
N PRO A 2 46.50 17.71 -17.34
CA PRO A 2 47.45 16.59 -17.28
C PRO A 2 47.19 15.57 -16.15
N SER A 3 46.47 15.98 -15.11
CA SER A 3 46.01 15.12 -14.01
C SER A 3 44.97 14.07 -14.42
N ARG A 4 44.26 14.25 -15.55
CA ARG A 4 43.20 13.33 -16.01
C ARG A 4 43.75 11.98 -16.47
N ALA A 5 44.94 11.96 -17.05
CA ALA A 5 45.62 10.74 -17.50
C ALA A 5 46.24 9.94 -16.34
N ARG A 6 46.58 10.60 -15.21
CA ARG A 6 47.12 9.94 -14.01
C ARG A 6 46.04 9.32 -13.10
N LEU A 7 44.82 9.84 -13.17
CA LEU A 7 43.73 9.41 -12.30
C LEU A 7 42.88 8.27 -12.89
N GLY A 8 42.88 8.07 -14.22
CA GLY A 8 42.14 6.98 -14.88
C GLY A 8 40.70 6.83 -14.36
N ASP A 9 40.30 5.59 -14.09
CA ASP A 9 38.98 5.25 -13.52
C ASP A 9 38.81 5.66 -12.05
N SER A 10 39.91 5.92 -11.33
CA SER A 10 39.92 6.28 -9.91
C SER A 10 39.21 7.59 -9.64
N ALA A 11 39.22 8.54 -10.59
CA ALA A 11 38.43 9.77 -10.48
C ALA A 11 36.91 9.49 -10.53
N GLY A 12 36.48 8.59 -11.42
CA GLY A 12 35.09 8.17 -11.52
C GLY A 12 34.62 7.39 -10.29
N VAL A 13 35.47 6.50 -9.77
CA VAL A 13 35.23 5.78 -8.52
C VAL A 13 35.17 6.76 -7.34
N PHE A 14 36.13 7.67 -7.19
CA PHE A 14 36.13 8.67 -6.14
C PHE A 14 34.88 9.56 -6.19
N SER A 15 34.51 10.08 -7.36
CA SER A 15 33.30 10.91 -7.49
C SER A 15 32.03 10.16 -7.11
N ARG A 16 31.89 8.87 -7.50
CA ARG A 16 30.73 8.04 -7.10
C ARG A 16 30.72 7.74 -5.60
N THR A 17 31.87 7.38 -5.04
CA THR A 17 32.02 7.10 -3.61
C THR A 17 31.77 8.35 -2.78
N PHE A 18 32.33 9.49 -3.18
CA PHE A 18 32.13 10.77 -2.51
C PHE A 18 30.68 11.26 -2.61
N ALA A 19 30.05 11.15 -3.79
CA ALA A 19 28.63 11.48 -3.95
C ALA A 19 27.74 10.60 -3.07
N SER A 20 28.02 9.29 -3.00
CA SER A 20 27.30 8.35 -2.13
C SER A 20 27.51 8.68 -0.65
N PHE A 21 28.74 9.01 -0.24
CA PHE A 21 29.06 9.44 1.11
C PHE A 21 28.33 10.75 1.48
N MET A 22 28.31 11.73 0.58
CA MET A 22 27.59 12.99 0.77
C MET A 22 26.07 12.78 0.85
N ALA A 23 25.51 11.88 0.04
CA ALA A 23 24.10 11.51 0.11
C ALA A 23 23.76 10.82 1.44
N ALA A 24 24.54 9.82 1.86
CA ALA A 24 24.38 9.14 3.14
C ALA A 24 24.50 10.11 4.32
N THR A 25 25.49 11.00 4.29
CA THR A 25 25.68 12.04 5.33
C THR A 25 24.50 13.01 5.36
N LYS A 26 24.01 13.45 4.20
CA LYS A 26 22.82 14.31 4.11
C LYS A 26 21.60 13.61 4.71
N THR A 27 21.36 12.35 4.35
CA THR A 27 20.25 11.56 4.90
C THR A 27 20.38 11.40 6.41
N ALA A 28 21.57 11.04 6.91
CA ALA A 28 21.82 10.91 8.35
C ALA A 28 21.59 12.22 9.10
N VAL A 29 22.07 13.34 8.57
CA VAL A 29 21.90 14.68 9.17
C VAL A 29 20.43 15.10 9.14
N VAL A 30 19.73 14.93 8.00
CA VAL A 30 18.31 15.28 7.88
C VAL A 30 17.46 14.41 8.81
N THR A 31 17.67 13.09 8.84
CA THR A 31 16.95 12.19 9.74
C THR A 31 17.20 12.55 11.20
N THR A 32 18.45 12.82 11.59
CA THR A 32 18.80 13.23 12.97
C THR A 32 18.13 14.54 13.35
N LEU A 33 18.14 15.54 12.46
CA LEU A 33 17.56 16.86 12.75
C LEU A 33 16.02 16.87 12.71
N VAL A 34 15.41 16.11 11.80
CA VAL A 34 13.94 16.07 11.63
C VAL A 34 13.27 15.17 12.68
N GLN A 35 13.92 14.09 13.10
CA GLN A 35 13.33 13.10 14.03
C GLN A 35 13.74 13.30 15.49
N MET A 36 14.49 14.37 15.82
CA MET A 36 15.01 14.58 17.17
C MET A 36 13.91 14.69 18.22
N THR A 37 12.90 15.54 17.98
CA THR A 37 11.75 15.68 18.87
C THR A 37 11.00 14.36 19.05
N ALA A 38 10.78 13.61 17.95
CA ALA A 38 10.09 12.32 18.00
C ALA A 38 10.88 11.28 18.83
N THR A 39 12.21 11.25 18.66
CA THR A 39 13.13 10.38 19.41
C THR A 39 13.08 10.70 20.89
N VAL A 40 13.32 11.97 21.28
CA VAL A 40 13.28 12.42 22.69
C VAL A 40 11.92 12.13 23.31
N ARG A 41 10.82 12.44 22.60
CA ARG A 41 9.47 12.16 23.06
C ARG A 41 9.26 10.67 23.33
N ASN A 42 9.57 9.80 22.37
CA ASN A 42 9.35 8.36 22.50
C ASN A 42 10.18 7.79 23.67
N THR A 43 11.47 8.14 23.73
CA THR A 43 12.37 7.70 24.81
C THR A 43 11.88 8.15 26.18
N LEU A 44 11.47 9.41 26.34
CA LEU A 44 10.94 9.90 27.61
C LEU A 44 9.60 9.23 27.99
N VAL A 45 8.73 8.97 27.02
CA VAL A 45 7.46 8.27 27.27
C VAL A 45 7.69 6.81 27.67
N ASN A 46 8.68 6.14 27.06
CA ASN A 46 9.06 4.77 27.38
C ASN A 46 9.92 4.67 28.65
N LEU A 47 10.25 5.79 29.30
CA LEU A 47 11.03 5.80 30.54
C LEU A 47 10.37 4.98 31.65
N ARG A 48 9.03 4.85 31.66
CA ARG A 48 8.32 3.95 32.57
C ARG A 48 8.81 2.50 32.43
N GLN A 49 8.85 2.00 31.19
CA GLN A 49 9.34 0.65 30.90
C GLN A 49 10.83 0.53 31.18
N TYR A 50 11.63 1.54 30.82
CA TYR A 50 13.08 1.51 31.04
C TYR A 50 13.45 1.47 32.53
N ALA A 51 12.83 2.33 33.34
CA ALA A 51 13.12 2.42 34.77
C ALA A 51 12.55 1.24 35.56
N GLY A 52 11.29 0.85 35.27
CA GLY A 52 10.58 -0.21 35.99
C GLY A 52 10.83 -1.62 35.47
N GLY A 53 11.27 -1.77 34.21
CA GLY A 53 11.43 -3.06 33.56
C GLY A 53 12.83 -3.66 33.67
N GLU A 54 13.07 -4.66 32.83
CA GLU A 54 14.34 -5.38 32.74
C GLU A 54 15.18 -4.95 31.54
N GLY A 55 16.50 -5.00 31.72
CA GLY A 55 17.48 -4.78 30.66
C GLY A 55 17.79 -6.07 29.88
N ILE A 56 18.93 -6.09 29.20
CA ILE A 56 19.50 -7.28 28.57
C ILE A 56 20.87 -7.68 29.15
N ALA A 57 21.34 -7.03 30.22
CA ALA A 57 22.66 -7.30 30.80
C ALA A 57 22.83 -8.77 31.25
N ASP A 58 21.78 -9.37 31.81
CA ASP A 58 21.70 -10.78 32.23
C ASP A 58 21.74 -11.76 31.05
N LEU A 59 21.50 -11.30 29.82
CA LEU A 59 21.57 -12.13 28.61
C LEU A 59 22.97 -12.22 28.03
N LYS A 60 23.94 -11.47 28.55
CA LYS A 60 25.28 -11.41 27.95
C LYS A 60 25.98 -12.77 27.98
N ASN A 61 26.41 -13.27 26.82
CA ASN A 61 27.17 -14.51 26.64
C ASN A 61 26.49 -15.80 27.14
N ILE A 62 25.18 -15.79 27.44
CA ILE A 62 24.49 -16.97 27.96
C ILE A 62 24.44 -18.13 26.95
N CYS A 63 24.49 -17.82 25.64
CA CYS A 63 24.43 -18.79 24.54
C CYS A 63 25.78 -18.87 23.80
N THR A 64 26.89 -18.73 24.52
CA THR A 64 28.24 -18.74 23.93
C THR A 64 28.49 -19.98 23.07
N GLY A 65 28.82 -19.78 21.78
CA GLY A 65 29.14 -20.86 20.84
C GLY A 65 27.94 -21.72 20.40
N LEU A 66 26.72 -21.23 20.61
CA LEU A 66 25.48 -21.84 20.13
C LEU A 66 24.89 -21.03 18.98
N PRO A 67 24.17 -21.65 18.04
CA PRO A 67 23.65 -20.95 16.88
C PRO A 67 22.48 -20.01 17.24
N ALA A 68 22.45 -18.85 16.59
CA ALA A 68 21.28 -17.98 16.54
C ALA A 68 20.77 -17.82 15.11
N ILE A 69 19.45 -17.74 14.94
CA ILE A 69 18.78 -17.46 13.69
C ILE A 69 18.11 -16.09 13.80
N VAL A 70 18.59 -15.14 12.99
CA VAL A 70 17.99 -13.82 12.82
C VAL A 70 16.97 -13.91 11.70
N VAL A 71 15.69 -13.84 12.04
CA VAL A 71 14.56 -13.97 11.10
C VAL A 71 14.05 -12.58 10.72
N SER A 72 14.27 -12.22 9.46
CA SER A 72 13.94 -10.93 8.86
C SER A 72 12.78 -11.03 7.86
N ALA A 73 12.20 -9.89 7.49
CA ALA A 73 10.94 -9.81 6.73
C ALA A 73 11.10 -9.74 5.20
N GLY A 74 12.25 -10.13 4.68
CA GLY A 74 12.52 -10.11 3.24
C GLY A 74 11.62 -11.10 2.49
N PRO A 75 11.31 -10.82 1.21
CA PRO A 75 10.42 -11.66 0.42
C PRO A 75 10.83 -13.13 0.39
N SER A 76 12.13 -13.46 0.42
CA SER A 76 12.63 -14.83 0.39
C SER A 76 12.29 -15.67 1.63
N LEU A 77 11.84 -15.07 2.74
CA LEU A 77 11.57 -15.77 4.00
C LEU A 77 10.66 -17.00 3.80
N HIS A 78 9.66 -16.88 2.93
CA HIS A 78 8.69 -17.95 2.65
C HIS A 78 9.33 -19.26 2.15
N LYS A 79 10.54 -19.20 1.55
CA LYS A 79 11.23 -20.36 1.00
C LYS A 79 11.62 -21.38 2.06
N ASN A 80 11.95 -20.89 3.26
CA ASN A 80 12.66 -21.66 4.28
C ASN A 80 12.03 -21.59 5.68
N ILE A 81 11.07 -20.69 5.90
CA ILE A 81 10.45 -20.45 7.22
C ILE A 81 9.83 -21.72 7.84
N SER A 82 9.35 -22.67 7.01
CA SER A 82 8.79 -23.94 7.46
C SER A 82 9.78 -24.83 8.19
N LEU A 83 11.09 -24.74 7.88
CA LEU A 83 12.15 -25.52 8.53
C LEU A 83 12.30 -25.16 10.02
N LEU A 84 11.90 -23.95 10.42
CA LEU A 84 11.89 -23.55 11.83
C LEU A 84 10.82 -24.27 12.67
N ARG A 85 9.85 -24.91 12.02
CA ARG A 85 8.81 -25.72 12.68
C ARG A 85 9.30 -27.12 13.06
N GLU A 86 10.44 -27.55 12.53
CA GLU A 86 10.99 -28.87 12.84
C GLU A 86 11.15 -29.06 14.36
N PRO A 87 10.73 -30.21 14.93
CA PRO A 87 10.80 -30.43 16.36
C PRO A 87 12.21 -30.24 16.93
N GLY A 88 12.28 -29.54 18.06
CA GLY A 88 13.53 -29.31 18.79
C GLY A 88 14.47 -28.27 18.17
N ILE A 89 14.10 -27.57 17.09
CA ILE A 89 14.91 -26.44 16.59
C ILE A 89 14.95 -25.30 17.60
N THR A 90 13.82 -24.96 18.22
CA THR A 90 13.76 -23.96 19.30
C THR A 90 14.55 -24.37 20.53
N ASP A 91 14.79 -25.67 20.75
CA ASP A 91 15.58 -26.13 21.91
C ASP A 91 17.09 -26.10 21.64
N ARG A 92 17.51 -25.85 20.39
CA ARG A 92 18.91 -25.96 19.93
C ARG A 92 19.46 -24.70 19.26
N CYS A 93 18.57 -23.80 18.82
CA CYS A 93 18.91 -22.53 18.19
C CYS A 93 18.15 -21.37 18.83
N VAL A 94 18.85 -20.28 19.16
CA VAL A 94 18.15 -19.06 19.54
C VAL A 94 17.46 -18.50 18.30
N ILE A 95 16.18 -18.17 18.39
CA ILE A 95 15.42 -17.57 17.28
C ILE A 95 15.09 -16.13 17.66
N ILE A 96 15.61 -15.19 16.89
CA ILE A 96 15.42 -13.74 17.08
C ILE A 96 14.67 -13.22 15.86
N ALA A 97 13.40 -12.90 16.04
CA ALA A 97 12.52 -12.41 14.99
C ALA A 97 12.49 -10.89 14.97
N VAL A 98 12.51 -10.26 13.78
CA VAL A 98 12.14 -8.85 13.68
C VAL A 98 10.63 -8.67 13.91
N GLN A 99 10.20 -7.53 14.45
CA GLN A 99 8.79 -7.32 14.80
C GLN A 99 7.76 -7.63 13.71
N THR A 100 8.10 -7.41 12.44
CA THR A 100 7.17 -7.60 11.31
C THR A 100 6.89 -9.08 10.99
N VAL A 101 7.73 -10.02 11.44
CA VAL A 101 7.56 -11.46 11.16
C VAL A 101 6.98 -12.25 12.32
N LEU A 102 6.73 -11.62 13.48
CA LEU A 102 6.19 -12.30 14.66
C LEU A 102 4.85 -13.00 14.37
N LYS A 103 3.85 -12.26 13.87
CA LYS A 103 2.54 -12.84 13.53
C LYS A 103 2.64 -13.98 12.50
N PRO A 104 3.37 -13.84 11.38
CA PRO A 104 3.64 -14.95 10.46
C PRO A 104 4.19 -16.20 11.15
N LEU A 105 5.20 -16.06 12.03
CA LEU A 105 5.78 -17.19 12.76
C LEU A 105 4.76 -17.85 13.70
N LEU A 106 4.03 -17.05 14.48
CA LEU A 106 3.01 -17.56 15.42
C LEU A 106 1.89 -18.31 14.69
N LYS A 107 1.44 -17.82 13.53
CA LYS A 107 0.44 -18.52 12.68
C LYS A 107 0.91 -19.90 12.22
N MET A 108 2.22 -20.11 12.10
CA MET A 108 2.83 -21.39 11.75
C MET A 108 3.13 -22.28 12.97
N GLY A 109 2.81 -21.81 14.18
CA GLY A 109 3.13 -22.48 15.43
C GLY A 109 4.60 -22.33 15.86
N ILE A 110 5.34 -21.37 15.29
CA ILE A 110 6.74 -21.10 15.62
C ILE A 110 6.78 -19.96 16.64
N LYS A 111 7.23 -20.24 17.87
CA LYS A 111 7.44 -19.22 18.91
C LYS A 111 8.92 -18.84 18.96
N PRO A 112 9.31 -17.62 18.54
CA PRO A 112 10.70 -17.17 18.66
C PRO A 112 11.06 -16.92 20.14
N HIS A 113 12.35 -16.97 20.48
CA HIS A 113 12.81 -16.63 21.82
C HIS A 113 12.70 -15.13 22.08
N PHE A 114 13.12 -14.36 21.07
CA PHE A 114 13.12 -12.91 21.11
C PHE A 114 12.42 -12.35 19.89
N VAL A 115 11.72 -11.25 20.08
CA VAL A 115 11.28 -10.36 19.00
C VAL A 115 11.93 -9.00 19.22
N THR A 116 12.45 -8.36 18.18
CA THR A 116 13.11 -7.05 18.30
C THR A 116 12.29 -5.91 17.71
N ALA A 117 12.34 -4.72 18.32
CA ALA A 117 11.64 -3.53 17.83
C ALA A 117 12.46 -2.23 18.01
N LEU A 118 12.45 -1.36 16.99
CA LEU A 118 13.01 0.00 17.09
C LEU A 118 12.28 1.08 16.28
N ASP A 119 11.20 0.74 15.56
CA ASP A 119 10.53 1.67 14.67
C ASP A 119 9.80 2.80 15.41
N TYR A 120 9.95 4.03 14.90
CA TYR A 120 9.33 5.24 15.47
C TYR A 120 7.88 5.46 15.01
N HIS A 121 7.46 4.78 13.94
CA HIS A 121 6.17 5.00 13.29
C HIS A 121 5.01 4.25 13.98
N ARG A 122 3.84 4.89 14.08
CA ARG A 122 2.64 4.33 14.75
C ARG A 122 2.14 3.04 14.08
N ILE A 123 2.38 2.88 12.79
CA ILE A 123 1.97 1.67 12.05
C ILE A 123 2.50 0.38 12.68
N SER A 124 3.61 0.47 13.42
CA SER A 124 4.23 -0.66 14.12
C SER A 124 3.33 -1.31 15.17
N ARG A 125 2.35 -0.57 15.72
CA ARG A 125 1.31 -1.13 16.60
C ARG A 125 0.57 -2.29 15.95
N ARG A 126 0.30 -2.19 14.64
CA ARG A 126 -0.43 -3.20 13.86
C ARG A 126 0.26 -4.56 13.84
N PHE A 127 1.57 -4.61 14.07
CA PHE A 127 2.29 -5.88 14.14
C PHE A 127 1.94 -6.70 15.39
N TYR A 128 1.33 -6.09 16.40
CA TYR A 128 0.96 -6.73 17.67
C TYR A 128 -0.56 -6.76 17.94
N GLU A 129 -1.35 -5.96 17.22
CA GLU A 129 -2.82 -5.93 17.35
C GLU A 129 -3.46 -7.32 17.31
N GLY A 130 -4.32 -7.64 18.28
CA GLY A 130 -5.03 -8.92 18.34
C GLY A 130 -4.21 -10.11 18.86
N LEU A 131 -2.95 -9.89 19.29
CA LEU A 131 -2.20 -10.90 20.04
C LEU A 131 -2.64 -10.91 21.50
N THR A 132 -2.68 -12.09 22.09
CA THR A 132 -2.94 -12.33 23.51
C THR A 132 -1.66 -12.73 24.24
N ALA A 133 -1.68 -12.71 25.58
CA ALA A 133 -0.55 -13.16 26.40
C ALA A 133 -0.21 -14.65 26.18
N GLU A 134 -1.20 -15.47 25.81
CA GLU A 134 -1.02 -16.88 25.49
C GLU A 134 -0.26 -17.08 24.16
N ASP A 135 -0.63 -16.29 23.14
CA ASP A 135 0.02 -16.33 21.83
C ASP A 135 1.54 -16.13 21.94
N VAL A 136 1.96 -15.16 22.77
CA VAL A 136 3.36 -14.76 22.95
C VAL A 136 4.02 -15.40 24.18
N GLN A 137 3.40 -16.41 24.81
CA GLN A 137 3.98 -17.08 25.96
C GLN A 137 5.38 -17.64 25.63
N GLY A 138 6.39 -17.22 26.41
CA GLY A 138 7.79 -17.61 26.20
C GLY A 138 8.58 -16.71 25.25
N VAL A 139 7.91 -15.80 24.53
CA VAL A 139 8.53 -14.80 23.66
C VAL A 139 8.83 -13.53 24.46
N GLN A 140 10.03 -12.96 24.29
CA GLN A 140 10.42 -11.69 24.92
C GLN A 140 10.64 -10.60 23.87
N LEU A 141 10.02 -9.43 24.03
CA LEU A 141 10.26 -8.27 23.19
C LEU A 141 11.51 -7.52 23.67
N VAL A 142 12.52 -7.37 22.81
CA VAL A 142 13.70 -6.54 23.07
C VAL A 142 13.59 -5.27 22.23
N CYS A 143 13.46 -4.12 22.88
CA CYS A 143 13.27 -2.84 22.18
C CYS A 143 14.29 -1.79 22.58
N GLU A 144 14.66 -0.94 21.63
CA GLU A 144 15.32 0.32 21.96
C GLU A 144 14.30 1.29 22.60
N PRO A 145 14.67 2.07 23.62
CA PRO A 145 13.78 3.04 24.26
C PRO A 145 13.17 4.07 23.31
N LYS A 146 13.81 4.35 22.16
CA LYS A 146 13.31 5.27 21.13
C LYS A 146 12.15 4.72 20.29
N ALA A 147 11.83 3.43 20.41
CA ALA A 147 10.72 2.79 19.71
C ALA A 147 9.38 3.50 19.98
N ASN A 148 8.43 3.42 19.05
CA ASN A 148 7.10 4.00 19.25
C ASN A 148 6.44 3.42 20.51
N PRO A 149 5.93 4.23 21.45
CA PRO A 149 5.33 3.72 22.69
C PRO A 149 4.13 2.79 22.47
N GLY A 150 3.41 2.95 21.36
CA GLY A 150 2.31 2.06 21.00
C GLY A 150 2.75 0.61 20.74
N ILE A 151 4.05 0.36 20.50
CA ILE A 151 4.62 -0.99 20.43
C ILE A 151 4.59 -1.63 21.82
N LEU A 152 5.09 -0.93 22.83
CA LEU A 152 5.17 -1.42 24.20
C LEU A 152 3.77 -1.60 24.79
N ASP A 153 2.83 -0.69 24.47
CA ASP A 153 1.44 -0.79 24.91
C ASP A 153 0.68 -1.98 24.27
N SER A 154 1.13 -2.46 23.11
CA SER A 154 0.40 -3.47 22.33
C SER A 154 0.99 -4.87 22.39
N PHE A 155 2.23 -5.03 22.87
CA PHE A 155 2.82 -6.35 23.06
C PHE A 155 2.38 -6.93 24.42
N PRO A 156 1.65 -8.06 24.45
CA PRO A 156 1.06 -8.58 25.69
C PRO A 156 2.02 -9.44 26.53
N GLY A 157 3.30 -9.57 26.12
CA GLY A 157 4.31 -10.40 26.77
C GLY A 157 5.37 -9.62 27.54
N ALA A 158 6.47 -10.30 27.90
CA ALA A 158 7.57 -9.68 28.64
C ALA A 158 8.43 -8.78 27.74
N ILE A 159 8.78 -7.59 28.25
CA ILE A 159 9.52 -6.56 27.51
C ILE A 159 10.86 -6.26 28.20
N ARG A 160 11.93 -6.22 27.40
CA ARG A 160 13.27 -5.80 27.79
C ARG A 160 13.69 -4.56 26.99
N CYS A 161 14.32 -3.62 27.67
CA CYS A 161 14.89 -2.44 27.02
C CYS A 161 16.40 -2.54 26.92
N VAL A 162 16.96 -2.13 25.77
CA VAL A 162 18.40 -1.96 25.64
C VAL A 162 18.84 -0.63 26.25
N SER A 163 20.10 -0.54 26.71
CA SER A 163 20.62 0.71 27.29
C SER A 163 20.45 1.90 26.35
N ASP A 164 20.05 3.06 26.87
CA ASP A 164 19.91 4.29 26.10
C ASP A 164 20.51 5.48 26.86
N ARG A 165 21.37 6.23 26.17
CA ARG A 165 22.10 7.35 26.75
C ARG A 165 21.20 8.44 27.31
N LEU A 166 20.06 8.73 26.68
CA LEU A 166 19.13 9.75 27.19
C LEU A 166 18.45 9.25 28.45
N CYS A 167 17.97 8.00 28.47
CA CYS A 167 17.40 7.40 29.67
C CYS A 167 18.41 7.39 30.83
N ASP A 168 19.64 6.94 30.59
CA ASP A 168 20.70 6.90 31.61
C ASP A 168 21.05 8.30 32.12
N THR A 169 21.06 9.30 31.24
CA THR A 169 21.31 10.69 31.65
C THR A 169 20.16 11.26 32.48
N VAL A 170 18.91 10.92 32.15
CA VAL A 170 17.73 11.33 32.91
C VAL A 170 17.66 10.63 34.27
N LEU A 171 18.14 9.40 34.40
CA LEU A 171 18.07 8.62 35.64
C LEU A 171 19.34 8.68 36.51
N LYS A 172 20.35 9.41 36.07
CA LYS A 172 21.65 9.54 36.75
C LYS A 172 21.48 9.98 38.21
N GLY A 173 22.14 9.28 39.13
CA GLY A 173 22.09 9.57 40.55
C GLY A 173 20.82 9.12 41.29
N VAL A 174 19.84 8.52 40.60
CA VAL A 174 18.65 7.93 41.23
C VAL A 174 18.47 6.45 40.89
N ILE A 175 18.67 6.05 39.63
CA ILE A 175 18.54 4.66 39.19
C ILE A 175 19.70 4.36 38.25
N GLU A 176 20.78 3.81 38.80
CA GLU A 176 21.98 3.42 38.06
C GLU A 176 22.05 1.89 37.99
N ARG A 177 21.66 1.34 36.83
CA ARG A 177 21.66 -0.11 36.55
C ARG A 177 22.36 -0.36 35.23
N ASP A 178 23.05 -1.49 35.12
CA ASP A 178 23.49 -1.99 33.83
C ASP A 178 22.30 -2.56 33.07
N MET A 179 21.82 -1.81 32.08
CA MET A 179 20.72 -2.24 31.21
C MET A 179 21.20 -3.12 30.05
N GLY A 180 22.51 -3.29 29.88
CA GLY A 180 23.12 -4.02 28.79
C GLY A 180 23.18 -3.17 27.51
N SER A 181 24.41 -2.95 27.03
CA SER A 181 24.69 -2.16 25.83
C SER A 181 24.96 -3.03 24.61
N ILE A 182 24.43 -2.59 23.47
CA ILE A 182 24.73 -3.13 22.14
C ILE A 182 24.87 -1.98 21.15
N GLU A 183 25.42 -2.29 19.99
CA GLU A 183 25.58 -1.33 18.90
C GLU A 183 24.24 -0.78 18.39
N SER A 184 24.25 0.44 17.86
CA SER A 184 23.05 1.09 17.31
C SER A 184 22.80 0.64 15.87
N GLY A 185 21.59 0.14 15.62
CA GLY A 185 21.17 -0.36 14.30
C GLY A 185 20.35 0.66 13.50
N ALA A 186 20.49 0.64 12.17
CA ALA A 186 19.63 1.45 11.28
C ALA A 186 18.29 0.79 10.92
N THR A 187 18.13 -0.51 11.22
CA THR A 187 16.88 -1.27 11.03
C THR A 187 16.74 -2.34 12.10
N VAL A 188 15.51 -2.82 12.34
CA VAL A 188 15.18 -3.85 13.33
C VAL A 188 16.05 -5.10 13.19
N ALA A 189 16.44 -5.45 11.96
CA ALA A 189 17.32 -6.59 11.73
C ALA A 189 18.75 -6.40 12.28
N HIS A 190 19.28 -5.17 12.31
CA HIS A 190 20.57 -4.91 12.97
C HIS A 190 20.45 -5.14 14.46
N LEU A 191 19.36 -4.66 15.09
CA LEU A 191 19.10 -4.89 16.51
C LEU A 191 19.03 -6.40 16.83
N ALA A 192 18.39 -7.19 15.98
CA ALA A 192 18.37 -8.65 16.11
C ALA A 192 19.77 -9.29 15.97
N PHE A 193 20.56 -8.83 15.00
CA PHE A 193 21.95 -9.28 14.82
C PHE A 193 22.83 -8.95 16.03
N TYR A 194 22.78 -7.73 16.54
CA TYR A 194 23.55 -7.34 17.72
C TYR A 194 23.09 -8.05 19.00
N LEU A 195 21.79 -8.34 19.12
CA LEU A 195 21.29 -9.16 20.23
C LEU A 195 21.87 -10.59 20.16
N ALA A 196 21.98 -11.19 18.96
CA ALA A 196 22.64 -12.49 18.79
C ALA A 196 24.12 -12.43 19.22
N GLN A 197 24.84 -11.38 18.84
CA GLN A 197 26.21 -11.15 19.30
C GLN A 197 26.31 -10.98 20.82
N HIS A 198 25.40 -10.19 21.41
CA HIS A 198 25.35 -9.98 22.86
C HIS A 198 25.11 -11.27 23.64
N LEU A 199 24.27 -12.17 23.11
CA LEU A 199 24.05 -13.51 23.64
C LEU A 199 25.29 -14.43 23.53
N GLY A 200 26.32 -14.05 22.77
CA GLY A 200 27.52 -14.85 22.49
C GLY A 200 27.33 -15.91 21.41
N CYS A 201 26.27 -15.82 20.61
CA CYS A 201 25.93 -16.87 19.65
C CYS A 201 26.96 -16.97 18.52
N ASP A 202 27.34 -18.19 18.16
CA ASP A 202 28.23 -18.50 17.05
C ASP A 202 27.93 -19.92 16.53
N PRO A 203 27.46 -20.10 15.27
CA PRO A 203 27.29 -19.07 14.24
C PRO A 203 26.03 -18.20 14.40
N ILE A 204 26.03 -17.07 13.70
CA ILE A 204 24.83 -16.25 13.47
C ILE A 204 24.30 -16.51 12.06
N ILE A 205 23.07 -17.04 11.97
CA ILE A 205 22.41 -17.45 10.73
C ILE A 205 21.37 -16.39 10.35
N LEU A 206 21.53 -15.77 9.19
CA LEU A 206 20.59 -14.79 8.65
C LEU A 206 19.52 -15.51 7.80
N LEU A 207 18.25 -15.20 8.04
CA LEU A 207 17.12 -15.78 7.31
C LEU A 207 16.14 -14.68 6.89
N GLY A 208 15.74 -14.64 5.63
CA GLY A 208 14.85 -13.58 5.11
C GLY A 208 15.48 -12.19 5.15
N GLN A 209 16.82 -12.08 5.19
CA GLN A 209 17.53 -10.81 5.18
C GLN A 209 17.81 -10.38 3.74
N ASP A 210 16.76 -10.08 2.98
CA ASP A 210 16.92 -9.93 1.53
C ASP A 210 17.70 -8.68 1.15
N LEU A 211 17.39 -7.53 1.78
CA LEU A 211 17.95 -6.21 1.42
C LEU A 211 17.77 -5.88 -0.07
N GLY A 212 16.74 -6.44 -0.69
CA GLY A 212 16.39 -6.29 -2.09
C GLY A 212 15.02 -6.93 -2.38
N PHE A 213 14.51 -6.68 -3.57
CA PHE A 213 13.22 -7.17 -4.05
C PHE A 213 13.40 -8.51 -4.75
N THR A 214 13.65 -9.54 -3.96
CA THR A 214 13.80 -10.92 -4.44
C THR A 214 12.57 -11.31 -5.24
N ASP A 215 12.80 -11.94 -6.41
CA ASP A 215 11.74 -12.54 -7.24
C ASP A 215 10.72 -11.53 -7.79
N GLY A 216 11.07 -10.23 -7.79
CA GLY A 216 10.20 -9.14 -8.23
C GLY A 216 9.11 -8.81 -7.23
N LEU A 217 9.30 -9.19 -5.96
CA LEU A 217 8.34 -8.99 -4.89
C LEU A 217 8.83 -7.92 -3.91
N TYR A 218 7.94 -7.02 -3.51
CA TYR A 218 8.20 -6.05 -2.45
C TYR A 218 7.96 -6.67 -1.08
N TYR A 219 6.87 -7.45 -0.95
CA TYR A 219 6.50 -8.13 0.28
C TYR A 219 6.62 -9.65 0.15
N ALA A 220 6.85 -10.32 1.26
CA ALA A 220 6.75 -11.78 1.32
C ALA A 220 5.30 -12.24 1.02
N PRO A 221 5.11 -13.39 0.33
CA PRO A 221 3.81 -13.99 0.15
C PRO A 221 3.01 -14.12 1.46
N GLY A 222 1.74 -13.74 1.45
CA GLY A 222 0.87 -13.77 2.64
C GLY A 222 1.00 -12.56 3.58
N ASN A 223 1.66 -11.49 3.14
CA ASN A 223 1.76 -10.25 3.91
C ASN A 223 0.37 -9.58 4.07
N PRO A 224 0.03 -8.98 5.23
CA PRO A 224 -1.25 -8.31 5.44
C PRO A 224 -1.61 -7.19 4.43
N ILE A 225 -0.62 -6.62 3.74
CA ILE A 225 -0.88 -5.65 2.67
C ILE A 225 -1.66 -6.27 1.49
N HIS A 226 -1.55 -7.58 1.28
CA HIS A 226 -2.29 -8.29 0.23
C HIS A 226 -3.80 -8.23 0.49
N ASP A 227 -4.25 -8.24 1.75
CA ASP A 227 -5.66 -8.02 2.10
C ASP A 227 -6.13 -6.58 1.82
N VAL A 228 -5.23 -5.59 1.93
CA VAL A 228 -5.55 -4.19 1.57
C VAL A 228 -5.73 -4.04 0.05
N TRP A 229 -4.98 -4.83 -0.73
CA TRP A 229 -5.06 -4.88 -2.18
C TRP A 229 -6.18 -5.79 -2.71
N ALA A 230 -6.76 -6.64 -1.87
CA ALA A 230 -7.78 -7.62 -2.25
C ALA A 230 -8.94 -7.03 -3.09
N PRO A 231 -9.50 -5.85 -2.78
CA PRO A 231 -10.61 -5.27 -3.56
C PRO A 231 -10.20 -4.75 -4.95
N GLU A 232 -8.91 -4.74 -5.27
CA GLU A 232 -8.38 -4.36 -6.58
C GLU A 232 -8.04 -5.59 -7.43
N LEU A 233 -8.08 -6.81 -6.88
CA LEU A 233 -7.64 -8.02 -7.60
C LEU A 233 -8.73 -8.56 -8.53
N ASN A 234 -8.43 -8.70 -9.82
CA ASN A 234 -9.33 -9.24 -10.85
C ASN A 234 -8.51 -9.92 -11.99
N GLU A 235 -9.15 -10.32 -13.10
CA GLU A 235 -8.47 -10.97 -14.24
C GLU A 235 -7.35 -10.11 -14.84
N PHE A 236 -7.50 -8.78 -14.84
CA PHE A 236 -6.54 -7.81 -15.39
C PHE A 236 -5.67 -7.12 -14.33
N ARG A 237 -5.82 -7.50 -13.06
CA ARG A 237 -5.05 -6.95 -11.94
C ARG A 237 -4.66 -8.07 -10.99
N THR A 238 -3.48 -8.64 -11.23
CA THR A 238 -2.94 -9.74 -10.44
C THR A 238 -2.11 -9.24 -9.27
N LEU A 239 -1.81 -10.13 -8.33
CA LEU A 239 -0.96 -9.79 -7.20
C LEU A 239 0.49 -9.57 -7.64
N GLU A 240 0.96 -10.31 -8.65
CA GLU A 240 2.25 -10.12 -9.31
C GLU A 240 2.42 -8.68 -9.83
N MET A 241 1.39 -8.14 -10.49
CA MET A 241 1.41 -6.75 -10.97
C MET A 241 1.49 -5.76 -9.81
N MET A 242 0.74 -5.97 -8.74
CA MET A 242 0.71 -5.04 -7.60
C MET A 242 2.04 -5.01 -6.85
N GLU A 243 2.68 -6.17 -6.67
CA GLU A 243 4.03 -6.28 -6.12
C GLU A 243 5.06 -5.58 -7.01
N TRP A 244 4.99 -5.80 -8.33
CA TRP A 244 5.89 -5.18 -9.29
C TRP A 244 5.74 -3.64 -9.34
N GLU A 245 4.50 -3.14 -9.42
CA GLU A 245 4.25 -1.70 -9.39
C GLU A 245 4.68 -1.07 -8.07
N ARG A 246 4.52 -1.78 -6.94
CA ARG A 246 4.97 -1.29 -5.64
C ARG A 246 6.46 -0.99 -5.66
N ILE A 247 7.27 -1.81 -6.33
CA ILE A 247 8.70 -1.57 -6.56
C ILE A 247 8.88 -0.36 -7.48
N LEU A 248 8.29 -0.38 -8.68
CA LEU A 248 8.54 0.64 -9.71
C LEU A 248 8.00 2.04 -9.38
N ARG A 249 7.04 2.18 -8.47
CA ARG A 249 6.60 3.50 -7.96
C ARG A 249 7.71 4.29 -7.28
N HIS A 250 8.79 3.62 -6.86
CA HIS A 250 9.97 4.23 -6.27
C HIS A 250 11.18 4.22 -7.21
N ARG A 251 10.98 4.08 -8.53
CA ARG A 251 12.03 3.94 -9.57
C ARG A 251 13.23 4.87 -9.41
N ASN A 252 12.99 6.15 -9.09
CA ASN A 252 14.06 7.15 -8.92
C ASN A 252 15.02 6.88 -7.75
N ARG A 253 14.70 5.89 -6.89
CA ARG A 253 15.50 5.46 -5.73
C ARG A 253 15.95 4.01 -5.83
N LEU A 254 15.63 3.33 -6.93
CA LEU A 254 16.01 1.94 -7.17
C LEU A 254 17.42 1.85 -7.77
N ARG A 255 18.09 0.74 -7.49
CA ARG A 255 19.38 0.33 -8.06
C ARG A 255 19.33 -1.16 -8.37
N LYS A 256 19.93 -1.57 -9.48
CA LYS A 256 20.14 -2.99 -9.79
C LYS A 256 21.38 -3.50 -9.05
N THR A 257 21.32 -4.71 -8.54
CA THR A 257 22.41 -5.41 -7.84
C THR A 257 22.30 -6.91 -8.09
N GLU A 258 23.36 -7.65 -7.78
CA GLU A 258 23.35 -9.11 -7.84
C GLU A 258 22.79 -9.72 -6.54
N ASP A 259 21.97 -10.73 -6.70
CA ASP A 259 21.54 -11.60 -5.61
C ASP A 259 22.59 -12.66 -5.26
N GLN A 260 22.32 -13.49 -4.25
CA GLN A 260 23.23 -14.57 -3.83
C GLN A 260 23.57 -15.59 -4.93
N GLN A 261 22.74 -15.69 -5.97
CA GLN A 261 22.93 -16.60 -7.10
C GLN A 261 23.47 -15.87 -8.36
N GLY A 262 23.86 -14.59 -8.23
CA GLY A 262 24.43 -13.80 -9.33
C GLY A 262 23.40 -13.21 -10.31
N ARG A 263 22.10 -13.23 -9.97
CA ARG A 263 21.04 -12.69 -10.82
C ARG A 263 20.76 -11.23 -10.50
N THR A 264 20.20 -10.51 -11.47
CA THR A 264 19.86 -9.10 -11.30
C THR A 264 18.58 -8.94 -10.49
N ILE A 265 18.66 -8.22 -9.37
CA ILE A 265 17.50 -7.80 -8.58
C ILE A 265 17.53 -6.30 -8.33
N TYR A 266 16.38 -5.74 -7.96
CA TYR A 266 16.31 -4.37 -7.49
C TYR A 266 16.54 -4.27 -5.98
N THR A 267 17.23 -3.22 -5.55
CA THR A 267 17.25 -2.71 -4.17
C THR A 267 16.97 -1.22 -4.20
N ASP A 268 16.47 -0.65 -3.10
CA ASP A 268 16.40 0.79 -2.94
C ASP A 268 17.64 1.34 -2.20
N GLU A 269 17.77 2.67 -2.17
CA GLU A 269 18.85 3.38 -1.47
C GLU A 269 18.89 3.13 0.04
N GLN A 270 17.73 2.89 0.67
CA GLN A 270 17.62 2.65 2.10
C GLN A 270 18.16 1.27 2.47
N MET A 271 17.70 0.21 1.79
CA MET A 271 18.20 -1.15 1.96
C MET A 271 19.68 -1.28 1.58
N HIS A 272 20.14 -0.54 0.57
CA HIS A 272 21.56 -0.49 0.25
C HIS A 272 22.39 0.12 1.39
N THR A 273 21.90 1.18 2.04
CA THR A 273 22.55 1.76 3.22
C THR A 273 22.57 0.77 4.38
N TYR A 274 21.49 0.01 4.58
CA TYR A 274 21.44 -1.07 5.57
C TYR A 274 22.46 -2.17 5.27
N GLN A 275 22.58 -2.59 4.01
CA GLN A 275 23.58 -3.56 3.59
C GLN A 275 25.01 -3.08 3.88
N GLN A 276 25.32 -1.82 3.60
CA GLN A 276 26.66 -1.27 3.87
C GLN A 276 27.01 -1.30 5.36
N GLN A 277 26.02 -1.02 6.23
CA GLN A 277 26.20 -1.14 7.66
C GLN A 277 26.45 -2.60 8.06
N PHE A 278 25.57 -3.53 7.68
CA PHE A 278 25.75 -4.96 7.92
C PHE A 278 27.11 -5.48 7.46
N GLU A 279 27.54 -5.17 6.23
CA GLU A 279 28.83 -5.65 5.69
C GLU A 279 30.04 -5.14 6.47
N ARG A 280 29.97 -3.90 6.98
CA ARG A 280 30.99 -3.34 7.88
C ARG A 280 30.98 -4.07 9.22
N ASP A 281 29.80 -4.30 9.78
CA ASP A 281 29.66 -4.94 11.09
C ASP A 281 30.06 -6.43 11.00
N PHE A 282 29.75 -7.11 9.90
CA PHE A 282 30.20 -8.48 9.60
C PHE A 282 31.72 -8.57 9.42
N ALA A 283 32.36 -7.55 8.85
CA ALA A 283 33.82 -7.50 8.73
C ALA A 283 34.52 -7.38 10.09
N GLN A 284 33.83 -6.82 11.09
CA GLN A 284 34.33 -6.60 12.45
C GLN A 284 33.88 -7.69 13.42
N ALA A 285 32.92 -8.53 13.03
CA ALA A 285 32.40 -9.61 13.85
C ALA A 285 33.44 -10.73 14.00
N GLU A 286 33.57 -11.24 15.21
CA GLU A 286 34.37 -12.46 15.49
C GLU A 286 33.57 -13.74 15.19
N GLN A 287 32.24 -13.64 15.16
CA GLN A 287 31.33 -14.75 14.93
C GLN A 287 31.33 -15.22 13.47
N PHE A 288 31.09 -16.52 13.25
CA PHE A 288 30.86 -17.06 11.92
C PHE A 288 29.45 -16.70 11.44
N ILE A 289 29.36 -15.94 10.35
CA ILE A 289 28.08 -15.43 9.83
C ILE A 289 27.67 -16.23 8.60
N ILE A 290 26.50 -16.86 8.71
CA ILE A 290 25.90 -17.67 7.66
C ILE A 290 24.73 -16.90 7.03
N ASP A 291 24.71 -16.77 5.71
CA ASP A 291 23.56 -16.24 4.99
C ASP A 291 22.70 -17.40 4.46
N ALA A 292 21.62 -17.72 5.19
CA ALA A 292 20.64 -18.75 4.83
C ALA A 292 19.37 -18.19 4.18
N THR A 293 19.45 -16.93 3.70
CA THR A 293 18.32 -16.23 3.09
C THR A 293 17.88 -16.90 1.77
N GLN A 294 18.79 -17.53 1.01
CA GLN A 294 18.51 -18.14 -0.30
C GLN A 294 17.76 -17.19 -1.26
N GLY A 295 18.10 -15.90 -1.16
CA GLY A 295 17.50 -14.78 -1.85
C GLY A 295 18.18 -13.49 -1.43
N GLY A 296 17.71 -12.37 -1.97
CA GLY A 296 18.24 -11.06 -1.65
C GLY A 296 19.67 -10.82 -2.13
N THR A 297 20.17 -9.64 -1.79
CA THR A 297 21.49 -9.19 -2.23
C THR A 297 22.58 -10.07 -1.63
N ARG A 298 23.65 -10.27 -2.41
CA ARG A 298 24.86 -10.93 -1.92
C ARG A 298 25.55 -10.04 -0.88
N LYS A 299 25.73 -10.56 0.33
CA LYS A 299 26.34 -9.85 1.46
C LYS A 299 27.81 -10.24 1.61
N LYS A 300 28.71 -9.27 1.68
CA LYS A 300 30.13 -9.52 1.96
C LYS A 300 30.33 -10.03 3.40
N ASN A 301 31.43 -10.76 3.62
CA ASN A 301 31.81 -11.31 4.92
C ASN A 301 30.77 -12.27 5.52
N THR A 302 30.03 -12.98 4.66
CA THR A 302 29.10 -14.04 5.04
C THR A 302 29.37 -15.28 4.20
N VAL A 303 28.97 -16.45 4.70
CA VAL A 303 28.98 -17.72 3.95
C VAL A 303 27.56 -18.10 3.55
N PRO A 304 27.20 -18.08 2.25
CA PRO A 304 25.93 -18.59 1.79
C PRO A 304 25.79 -20.08 2.12
N MET A 305 24.70 -20.47 2.79
CA MET A 305 24.43 -21.88 3.14
C MET A 305 22.92 -22.10 3.26
N PRO A 306 22.33 -23.13 2.65
CA PRO A 306 20.92 -23.46 2.85
C PRO A 306 20.58 -23.64 4.33
N LEU A 307 19.39 -23.19 4.75
CA LEU A 307 19.01 -23.25 6.17
C LEU A 307 19.04 -24.68 6.71
N ALA A 308 18.55 -25.66 5.94
CA ALA A 308 18.57 -27.07 6.33
C ALA A 308 20.00 -27.59 6.62
N GLU A 309 20.98 -27.19 5.80
CA GLU A 309 22.39 -27.54 5.97
C GLU A 309 22.98 -26.86 7.21
N ALA A 310 22.66 -25.59 7.44
CA ALA A 310 23.10 -24.86 8.64
C ALA A 310 22.51 -25.46 9.92
N LEU A 311 21.22 -25.80 9.93
CA LEU A 311 20.58 -26.47 11.07
C LEU A 311 21.22 -27.82 11.34
N GLN A 312 21.43 -28.66 10.32
CA GLN A 312 22.06 -29.97 10.48
C GLN A 312 23.46 -29.88 11.09
N ARG A 313 24.24 -28.87 10.72
CA ARG A 313 25.63 -28.70 11.18
C ARG A 313 25.75 -28.09 12.57
N TYR A 314 24.94 -27.07 12.87
CA TYR A 314 25.15 -26.22 14.04
C TYR A 314 24.08 -26.38 15.13
N ALA A 315 22.86 -26.79 14.77
CA ALA A 315 21.76 -27.01 15.72
C ALA A 315 21.85 -28.38 16.42
N VAL A 316 23.00 -28.65 17.05
CA VAL A 316 23.33 -29.98 17.59
C VAL A 316 23.37 -30.05 19.13
N LYS A 317 23.49 -28.91 19.81
CA LYS A 317 23.51 -28.81 21.28
C LYS A 317 22.22 -28.17 21.80
N GLN A 318 21.78 -28.57 23.00
CA GLN A 318 20.66 -27.90 23.66
C GLN A 318 21.06 -26.51 24.16
N LEU A 319 20.12 -25.57 24.07
CA LEU A 319 20.25 -24.24 24.65
C LEU A 319 20.21 -24.31 26.18
N PRO A 320 20.99 -23.45 26.86
CA PRO A 320 20.82 -23.25 28.29
C PRO A 320 19.48 -22.53 28.58
N PRO A 321 18.97 -22.61 29.81
CA PRO A 321 17.79 -21.84 30.21
C PRO A 321 18.03 -20.33 30.02
N ILE A 322 17.25 -19.70 29.14
CA ILE A 322 17.31 -18.26 28.90
C ILE A 322 16.51 -17.51 29.98
N PRO A 323 17.10 -16.55 30.70
CA PRO A 323 16.40 -15.73 31.69
C PRO A 323 15.18 -15.01 31.10
N ARG A 324 14.06 -15.07 31.83
CA ARG A 324 12.80 -14.42 31.44
C ARG A 324 12.62 -13.11 32.20
N ALA A 325 12.34 -12.03 31.48
CA ALA A 325 11.93 -10.77 32.07
C ALA A 325 10.56 -10.90 32.74
N THR A 326 10.33 -10.09 33.77
CA THR A 326 9.03 -9.96 34.40
C THR A 326 8.09 -9.14 33.52
N VAL A 327 6.81 -9.50 33.51
CA VAL A 327 5.76 -8.70 32.84
C VAL A 327 5.39 -7.48 33.69
N THR A 328 5.52 -7.61 35.02
CA THR A 328 5.27 -6.52 35.97
C THR A 328 6.48 -5.61 36.12
N LEU A 329 6.22 -4.31 36.22
CA LEU A 329 7.23 -3.29 36.48
C LEU A 329 7.50 -3.12 37.98
N ASP A 330 8.72 -2.72 38.30
CA ASP A 330 9.11 -2.25 39.62
C ASP A 330 8.56 -0.83 39.87
N GLU A 331 7.44 -0.75 40.58
CA GLU A 331 6.74 0.50 40.84
C GLU A 331 7.53 1.46 41.75
N GLU A 332 8.46 0.96 42.57
CA GLU A 332 9.34 1.82 43.38
C GLU A 332 10.34 2.56 42.47
N ARG A 333 10.93 1.85 41.51
CA ARG A 333 11.79 2.47 40.48
C ARG A 333 11.01 3.45 39.62
N VAL A 334 9.78 3.11 39.22
CA VAL A 334 8.92 4.04 38.47
C VAL A 334 8.63 5.31 39.27
N ARG A 335 8.37 5.19 40.59
CA ARG A 335 8.16 6.34 41.47
C ARG A 335 9.40 7.23 41.56
N LEU A 336 10.58 6.66 41.79
CA LEU A 336 11.85 7.40 41.87
C LEU A 336 12.17 8.12 40.55
N ALA A 337 11.96 7.45 39.41
CA ALA A 337 12.12 8.06 38.10
C ALA A 337 11.19 9.27 37.91
N ARG A 338 9.94 9.17 38.37
CA ARG A 338 8.95 10.26 38.29
C ARG A 338 9.34 11.47 39.14
N GLU A 339 9.74 11.25 40.39
CA GLU A 339 10.19 12.31 41.30
C GLU A 339 11.39 13.06 40.71
N HIS A 340 12.36 12.32 40.17
CA HIS A 340 13.52 12.91 39.53
C HIS A 340 13.18 13.69 38.25
N LEU A 341 12.28 13.14 37.41
CA LEU A 341 11.79 13.82 36.21
C LEU A 341 11.11 15.15 36.53
N GLN A 342 10.36 15.22 37.63
CA GLN A 342 9.74 16.46 38.11
C GLN A 342 10.78 17.48 38.56
N SER A 343 11.87 17.03 39.22
CA SER A 343 13.01 17.89 39.55
C SER A 343 13.65 18.48 38.29
N ILE A 344 13.95 17.64 37.29
CA ILE A 344 14.50 18.09 35.99
C ILE A 344 13.56 19.11 35.34
N ARG A 345 12.24 18.89 35.37
CA ARG A 345 11.26 19.84 34.82
C ARG A 345 11.35 21.22 35.49
N ASN A 346 11.53 21.27 36.81
CA ASN A 346 11.71 22.52 37.56
C ASN A 346 13.02 23.24 37.17
N ASP A 347 14.08 22.48 36.92
CA ASP A 347 15.35 23.02 36.42
C ASP A 347 15.21 23.58 35.00
N VAL A 348 14.50 22.90 34.10
CA VAL A 348 14.20 23.40 32.74
C VAL A 348 13.35 24.68 32.80
N GLN A 349 12.38 24.78 33.72
CA GLN A 349 11.65 26.03 33.96
C GLN A 349 12.57 27.16 34.45
N THR A 350 13.60 26.83 35.23
CA THR A 350 14.64 27.77 35.63
C THR A 350 15.48 28.22 34.43
N ILE A 351 15.81 27.33 33.50
CA ILE A 351 16.46 27.68 32.23
C ILE A 351 15.60 28.65 31.43
N VAL A 352 14.29 28.42 31.29
CA VAL A 352 13.38 29.36 30.59
C VAL A 352 13.42 30.76 31.22
N ARG A 353 13.42 30.85 32.56
CA ARG A 353 13.55 32.15 33.27
C ARG A 353 14.89 32.82 32.98
N ILE A 354 16.00 32.08 33.08
CA ILE A 354 17.35 32.59 32.78
C ILE A 354 17.45 33.05 31.32
N SER A 355 16.88 32.31 30.37
CA SER A 355 16.87 32.68 28.95
C SER A 355 16.08 33.96 28.69
N LYS A 356 14.90 34.13 29.30
CA LYS A 356 14.11 35.37 29.21
C LYS A 356 14.86 36.58 29.75
N ASP A 357 15.53 36.43 30.90
CA ASP A 357 16.35 37.49 31.47
C ASP A 357 17.57 37.81 30.58
N THR A 358 18.22 36.78 30.04
CA THR A 358 19.38 36.93 29.15
C THR A 358 19.00 37.61 27.83
N LEU A 359 17.85 37.26 27.23
CA LEU A 359 17.33 37.94 26.04
C LEU A 359 17.05 39.42 26.29
N ARG A 360 16.50 39.75 27.47
CA ARG A 360 16.28 41.15 27.87
C ARG A 360 17.62 41.91 27.95
N LEU A 361 18.63 41.31 28.59
CA LEU A 361 19.97 41.89 28.69
C LEU A 361 20.62 42.07 27.31
N LEU A 362 20.57 41.07 26.43
CA LEU A 362 21.15 41.12 25.09
C LEU A 362 20.47 42.17 24.19
N ARG A 363 19.13 42.32 24.29
CA ARG A 363 18.41 43.41 23.59
C ARG A 363 18.84 44.78 24.08
N HIS A 364 18.98 44.97 25.40
CA HIS A 364 19.52 46.22 25.94
C HIS A 364 20.97 46.49 25.51
N MET A 365 21.80 45.45 25.35
CA MET A 365 23.14 45.59 24.78
C MET A 365 23.09 46.04 23.31
N GLN A 366 22.09 45.55 22.56
CA GLN A 366 21.86 45.95 21.16
C GLN A 366 21.50 47.44 21.03
N ASP A 367 20.88 48.03 22.05
CA ASP A 367 20.47 49.44 22.04
C ASP A 367 21.53 50.39 22.64
N SER A 368 22.61 49.87 23.24
CA SER A 368 23.56 50.65 24.07
C SER A 368 25.00 50.72 23.53
N PHE A 369 25.21 50.60 22.21
CA PHE A 369 26.55 50.50 21.59
C PHE A 369 27.46 51.73 21.78
N THR A 370 26.91 52.87 22.17
CA THR A 370 27.67 54.12 22.41
C THR A 370 28.13 54.29 23.87
N ASP A 371 27.66 53.46 24.80
CA ASP A 371 27.94 53.55 26.25
C ASP A 371 28.72 52.31 26.74
N ARG A 372 30.06 52.43 26.73
CA ARG A 372 31.00 51.34 27.06
C ARG A 372 30.90 50.87 28.53
N PRO A 373 30.79 51.77 29.54
CA PRO A 373 30.55 51.36 30.93
C PRO A 373 29.25 50.56 31.12
N ARG A 374 28.16 50.99 30.48
CA ARG A 374 26.87 50.28 30.55
C ARG A 374 26.94 48.91 29.88
N LEU A 375 27.60 48.80 28.74
CA LEU A 375 27.80 47.54 28.03
C LEU A 375 28.58 46.52 28.88
N ASN A 376 29.66 46.94 29.55
CA ASN A 376 30.43 46.06 30.44
C ASN A 376 29.60 45.54 31.63
N ARG A 377 28.77 46.40 32.24
CA ARG A 377 27.86 45.96 33.32
C ARG A 377 26.83 44.94 32.85
N LEU A 378 26.30 45.12 31.63
CA LEU A 378 25.35 44.16 31.04
C LEU A 378 26.04 42.82 30.74
N LEU A 379 27.27 42.86 30.22
CA LEU A 379 28.06 41.65 29.94
C LEU A 379 28.32 40.82 31.20
N SER A 380 28.68 41.45 32.32
CA SER A 380 28.85 40.75 33.61
C SER A 380 27.58 40.04 34.07
N LYS A 381 26.39 40.61 33.82
CA LYS A 381 25.11 39.97 34.15
C LYS A 381 24.79 38.79 33.24
N VAL A 382 25.10 38.89 31.95
CA VAL A 382 24.99 37.77 31.00
C VAL A 382 25.91 36.62 31.42
N GLU A 383 27.14 36.94 31.84
CA GLU A 383 28.10 35.94 32.32
C GLU A 383 27.64 35.24 33.60
N ALA A 384 27.07 36.00 34.56
CA ALA A 384 26.47 35.42 35.76
C ALA A 384 25.31 34.46 35.43
N ASN A 385 24.47 34.80 34.45
CA ASN A 385 23.42 33.92 33.95
C ASN A 385 23.98 32.64 33.31
N ARG A 386 25.08 32.75 32.55
CA ARG A 386 25.78 31.59 31.97
C ARG A 386 26.28 30.63 33.05
N VAL A 387 26.91 31.15 34.10
CA VAL A 387 27.38 30.33 35.24
C VAL A 387 26.22 29.62 35.95
N ARG A 388 25.09 30.30 36.17
CA ARG A 388 23.90 29.68 36.78
C ARG A 388 23.34 28.54 35.92
N LEU A 389 23.38 28.72 34.60
CA LEU A 389 22.85 27.76 33.65
C LEU A 389 23.71 26.49 33.57
N HIS A 390 25.04 26.63 33.70
CA HIS A 390 25.97 25.49 33.80
C HIS A 390 25.78 24.62 35.06
N LYS A 391 25.20 25.16 36.15
CA LYS A 391 24.90 24.36 37.35
C LYS A 391 23.71 23.41 37.18
N LEU A 392 22.90 23.62 36.13
CA LEU A 392 21.72 22.79 35.82
C LEU A 392 22.11 21.70 34.83
N GLU A 393 23.13 20.90 35.14
CA GLU A 393 23.84 20.04 34.17
C GLU A 393 22.93 19.16 33.31
N THR A 394 22.07 18.33 33.94
CA THR A 394 21.17 17.40 33.24
C THR A 394 20.12 18.15 32.42
N ALA A 395 19.45 19.13 33.02
CA ALA A 395 18.42 19.92 32.34
C ALA A 395 18.99 20.69 31.15
N PHE A 396 20.18 21.30 31.31
CA PHE A 396 20.83 22.02 30.23
C PHE A 396 21.33 21.07 29.13
N TRP A 397 21.84 19.89 29.48
CA TRP A 397 22.20 18.88 28.50
C TRP A 397 20.99 18.46 27.66
N LEU A 398 19.84 18.17 28.29
CA LEU A 398 18.61 17.79 27.59
C LEU A 398 18.09 18.88 26.64
N VAL A 399 18.12 20.15 27.07
CA VAL A 399 17.73 21.28 26.22
C VAL A 399 18.63 21.38 24.99
N ASN A 400 19.94 21.24 25.14
CA ASN A 400 20.86 21.24 23.99
C ASN A 400 20.70 19.99 23.12
N TYR A 401 20.43 18.84 23.73
CA TYR A 401 20.23 17.59 23.03
C TYR A 401 19.01 17.68 22.11
N LEU A 402 17.92 18.31 22.55
CA LEU A 402 16.75 18.62 21.72
C LEU A 402 17.05 19.70 20.66
N ASN A 403 17.84 20.72 21.01
CA ASN A 403 18.15 21.88 20.16
C ASN A 403 19.29 21.66 19.12
N GLN A 404 19.36 20.49 18.48
CA GLN A 404 20.40 20.21 17.46
C GLN A 404 20.33 21.20 16.28
N ALA A 405 19.13 21.56 15.84
CA ALA A 405 18.93 22.50 14.73
C ALA A 405 19.42 23.92 15.07
N GLY A 406 19.15 24.40 16.29
CA GLY A 406 19.67 25.69 16.76
C GLY A 406 21.19 25.70 16.88
N ALA A 407 21.79 24.61 17.37
CA ALA A 407 23.25 24.46 17.43
C ALA A 407 23.89 24.51 16.03
N PHE A 408 23.30 23.82 15.05
CA PHE A 408 23.73 23.87 13.65
C PHE A 408 23.60 25.27 13.06
N ASN A 409 22.46 25.94 13.27
CA ASN A 409 22.24 27.29 12.77
C ASN A 409 23.20 28.31 13.38
N ARG A 410 23.51 28.18 14.68
CA ARG A 410 24.53 28.99 15.34
C ARG A 410 25.89 28.81 14.68
N LEU A 411 26.32 27.56 14.44
CA LEU A 411 27.60 27.27 13.80
C LEU A 411 27.67 27.85 12.38
N ARG A 412 26.55 27.84 11.65
CA ARG A 412 26.42 28.49 10.34
C ARG A 412 26.55 30.01 10.44
N GLU A 413 25.90 30.65 11.43
CA GLU A 413 26.02 32.10 11.64
C GLU A 413 27.44 32.49 12.08
N ASP A 414 28.09 31.71 12.94
CA ASP A 414 29.47 31.94 13.37
C ASP A 414 30.44 31.91 12.17
N ARG A 415 30.28 30.94 11.25
CA ARG A 415 31.03 30.90 9.99
C ARG A 415 30.74 32.08 9.08
N ALA A 416 29.47 32.49 8.98
CA ALA A 416 29.08 33.63 8.15
C ALA A 416 29.65 34.95 8.67
N ILE A 417 29.80 35.11 9.99
CA ILE A 417 30.48 36.28 10.59
C ILE A 417 31.98 36.22 10.30
N ALA A 418 32.62 35.04 10.45
CA ALA A 418 34.06 34.87 10.21
C ALA A 418 34.47 35.08 8.74
N MET A 419 33.57 34.83 7.78
CA MET A 419 33.82 35.00 6.34
C MET A 419 33.63 36.44 5.83
N LYS A 420 33.18 37.38 6.68
CA LYS A 420 33.02 38.79 6.28
C LYS A 420 34.31 39.56 6.49
N GLU A 421 34.91 40.01 5.39
CA GLU A 421 36.09 40.89 5.41
C GLU A 421 35.68 42.37 5.55
N GLY A 422 36.52 43.18 6.20
CA GLY A 422 36.33 44.65 6.30
C GLY A 422 35.36 45.15 7.38
N LEU A 423 34.93 44.31 8.33
CA LEU A 423 34.08 44.75 9.45
C LEU A 423 34.86 45.56 10.49
N SER A 424 34.29 46.67 10.97
CA SER A 424 34.79 47.35 12.17
C SER A 424 34.49 46.54 13.44
N ALA A 425 35.28 46.73 14.51
CA ALA A 425 35.10 46.03 15.78
C ALA A 425 33.69 46.18 16.37
N VAL A 426 33.02 47.32 16.12
CA VAL A 426 31.65 47.59 16.57
C VAL A 426 30.61 46.83 15.74
N GLU A 427 30.83 46.70 14.42
CA GLU A 427 29.95 45.95 13.53
C GLU A 427 30.04 44.44 13.77
N GLU A 428 31.25 43.94 14.03
CA GLU A 428 31.44 42.55 14.41
C GLU A 428 30.74 42.25 15.76
N GLN A 429 30.87 43.14 16.74
CA GLN A 429 30.19 43.01 18.03
C GLN A 429 28.66 43.05 17.90
N LYS A 430 28.11 43.89 16.99
CA LYS A 430 26.67 43.92 16.65
C LYS A 430 26.18 42.59 16.08
N LEU A 431 26.94 42.01 15.14
CA LEU A 431 26.59 40.72 14.54
C LEU A 431 26.63 39.58 15.56
N ARG A 432 27.64 39.59 16.45
CA ARG A 432 27.75 38.60 17.55
C ARG A 432 26.56 38.67 18.52
N ILE A 433 26.15 39.87 18.95
CA ILE A 433 24.97 40.06 19.81
C ILE A 433 23.69 39.60 19.11
N LYS A 434 23.50 39.92 17.83
CA LYS A 434 22.33 39.48 17.05
C LYS A 434 22.26 37.95 16.95
N ARG A 435 23.39 37.29 16.74
CA ARG A 435 23.55 35.83 16.74
C ARG A 435 23.28 35.24 18.14
N ASP A 436 23.76 35.88 19.20
CA ASP A 436 23.52 35.43 20.59
C ASP A 436 22.04 35.52 20.96
N ILE A 437 21.34 36.58 20.53
CA ILE A 437 19.89 36.71 20.71
C ILE A 437 19.16 35.51 20.09
N LYS A 438 19.45 35.20 18.81
CA LYS A 438 18.82 34.06 18.13
C LYS A 438 19.13 32.73 18.83
N ASN A 439 20.38 32.53 19.23
CA ASN A 439 20.79 31.31 19.92
C ASN A 439 20.05 31.13 21.25
N VAL A 440 19.92 32.19 22.06
CA VAL A 440 19.16 32.13 23.33
C VAL A 440 17.66 31.95 23.07
N GLN A 441 17.11 32.51 21.99
CA GLN A 441 15.71 32.24 21.59
C GLN A 441 15.48 30.76 21.29
N TRP A 442 16.34 30.12 20.49
CA TRP A 442 16.22 28.68 20.22
C TRP A 442 16.38 27.82 21.47
N ILE A 443 17.28 28.18 22.40
CA ILE A 443 17.41 27.50 23.70
C ILE A 443 16.12 27.64 24.51
N GLN A 444 15.50 28.83 24.51
CA GLN A 444 14.23 29.06 25.21
C GLN A 444 13.10 28.21 24.60
N GLU A 445 12.96 28.22 23.27
CA GLU A 445 11.94 27.45 22.54
C GLU A 445 12.10 25.95 22.81
N ALA A 446 13.32 25.42 22.72
CA ALA A 446 13.62 24.02 23.04
C ALA A 446 13.34 23.68 24.51
N ALA A 447 13.61 24.59 25.45
CA ALA A 447 13.28 24.39 26.86
C ALA A 447 11.76 24.37 27.11
N GLU A 448 10.99 25.22 26.43
CA GLU A 448 9.52 25.24 26.49
C GLU A 448 8.91 23.96 25.88
N GLU A 449 9.46 23.48 24.76
CA GLU A 449 9.08 22.20 24.16
C GLU A 449 9.41 21.02 25.09
N LEU A 450 10.62 20.99 25.66
CA LEU A 450 11.04 19.95 26.59
C LEU A 450 10.15 19.88 27.84
N ILE A 451 9.68 21.02 28.37
CA ILE A 451 8.71 21.02 29.48
C ILE A 451 7.44 20.24 29.10
N SER A 452 6.94 20.43 27.88
CA SER A 452 5.75 19.74 27.37
C SER A 452 6.00 18.23 27.25
N LEU A 453 7.19 17.83 26.78
CA LEU A 453 7.59 16.42 26.70
C LEU A 453 7.76 15.77 28.08
N LEU A 454 8.38 16.47 29.04
CA LEU A 454 8.53 16.00 30.42
C LEU A 454 7.18 15.86 31.13
N GLN A 455 6.22 16.75 30.88
CA GLN A 455 4.86 16.62 31.40
C GLN A 455 4.15 15.38 30.84
N LEU A 456 4.35 15.07 29.56
CA LEU A 456 3.80 13.87 28.94
C LEU A 456 4.41 12.60 29.54
N ALA A 457 5.72 12.58 29.77
CA ALA A 457 6.40 11.46 30.43
C ALA A 457 6.00 11.30 31.90
N ASP A 458 5.81 12.40 32.65
CA ASP A 458 5.30 12.39 34.04
C ASP A 458 3.92 11.73 34.14
N LYS A 459 3.01 12.03 33.19
CA LYS A 459 1.70 11.35 33.09
C LYS A 459 1.85 9.85 32.84
N ARG A 460 2.77 9.45 31.98
CA ARG A 460 3.01 8.03 31.68
C ARG A 460 3.62 7.28 32.85
N LEU A 461 4.55 7.90 33.57
CA LEU A 461 5.06 7.39 34.85
C LEU A 461 3.96 7.33 35.93
N ALA A 462 2.90 8.13 35.84
CA ALA A 462 1.74 8.04 36.71
C ALA A 462 0.78 6.87 36.38
N GLY A 463 0.93 6.25 35.19
CA GLY A 463 0.06 5.18 34.71
C GLY A 463 -1.03 5.63 33.73
N ASP A 464 -1.03 6.90 33.30
CA ASP A 464 -2.04 7.41 32.37
C ASP A 464 -1.92 6.74 30.98
N SER A 465 -3.07 6.38 30.39
CA SER A 465 -3.15 5.95 29.00
C SER A 465 -2.92 7.12 28.03
N LEU A 466 -2.30 6.87 26.89
CA LEU A 466 -2.20 7.87 25.82
C LEU A 466 -3.55 8.04 25.12
N ASP A 467 -4.04 9.28 25.03
CA ASP A 467 -5.20 9.63 24.21
C ASP A 467 -4.74 9.77 22.74
N ASP A 468 -5.08 8.77 21.92
CA ASP A 468 -4.40 8.38 20.67
C ASP A 468 -4.44 9.45 19.56
N ASP A 469 -5.49 10.29 19.52
CA ASP A 469 -5.73 11.26 18.43
C ASP A 469 -5.00 12.60 18.62
N ARG A 470 -4.62 12.95 19.86
CA ARG A 470 -3.86 14.19 20.16
C ARG A 470 -2.34 13.96 20.10
N TYR A 471 -1.90 12.72 20.26
CA TYR A 471 -0.49 12.31 20.39
C TYR A 471 0.31 12.38 19.07
N THR A 472 -0.36 12.31 17.91
CA THR A 472 0.27 12.16 16.59
C THR A 472 0.37 13.42 15.74
N ARG A 473 -0.14 14.58 16.20
CA ARG A 473 0.10 15.85 15.51
C ARG A 473 1.56 16.26 15.73
N LEU A 474 2.47 15.75 14.90
CA LEU A 474 3.69 16.49 14.62
C LEU A 474 3.24 17.86 14.09
N PRO A 475 3.65 18.98 14.68
CA PRO A 475 3.64 20.22 13.94
C PRO A 475 4.62 19.99 12.79
N ASP A 476 4.14 19.89 11.55
CA ASP A 476 5.02 20.05 10.41
C ASP A 476 5.80 21.35 10.64
N SER A 477 7.13 21.25 10.72
CA SER A 477 8.02 22.39 10.93
C SER A 477 8.07 23.36 9.73
N SER A 478 7.07 23.28 8.84
CA SER A 478 6.80 24.22 7.75
C SER A 478 5.54 25.08 7.98
N THR A 479 4.91 25.02 9.16
CA THR A 479 3.84 25.97 9.49
C THR A 479 4.41 27.31 9.94
N THR A 480 4.81 28.11 8.95
CA THR A 480 4.85 29.56 9.12
C THR A 480 3.46 30.05 9.56
N SER A 481 3.46 31.13 10.34
CA SER A 481 2.34 31.70 11.10
C SER A 481 1.11 32.19 10.30
N ASP A 482 0.90 31.75 9.06
CA ASP A 482 -0.19 32.19 8.17
C ASP A 482 -1.49 31.36 8.29
N GLY A 483 -1.51 30.30 9.12
CA GLY A 483 -2.63 29.36 9.21
C GLY A 483 -3.96 29.94 9.70
N LYS A 484 -3.97 31.07 10.42
CA LYS A 484 -5.23 31.64 10.97
C LYS A 484 -6.03 32.46 9.97
N THR A 485 -5.40 32.95 8.89
CA THR A 485 -6.07 33.78 7.88
C THR A 485 -6.68 32.93 6.76
N ARG A 486 -6.04 31.79 6.39
CA ARG A 486 -6.52 30.87 5.34
C ARG A 486 -7.81 30.11 5.69
N VAL A 487 -8.00 29.71 6.96
CA VAL A 487 -9.16 28.90 7.39
C VAL A 487 -10.50 29.62 7.24
N LYS A 488 -10.52 30.97 7.27
CA LYS A 488 -11.75 31.76 7.09
C LYS A 488 -12.26 31.80 5.64
N HIS A 489 -11.39 31.71 4.63
CA HIS A 489 -11.81 31.70 3.22
C HIS A 489 -12.25 30.33 2.70
N ALA A 490 -11.79 29.23 3.31
CA ALA A 490 -12.10 27.90 2.79
C ALA A 490 -13.52 27.39 3.14
N LYS A 491 -14.15 27.92 4.20
CA LYS A 491 -15.53 27.57 4.58
C LYS A 491 -16.61 28.08 3.61
N SER A 492 -16.31 29.04 2.74
CA SER A 492 -17.28 29.61 1.77
C SER A 492 -17.26 28.95 0.39
N LEU A 493 -16.45 27.90 0.19
CA LEU A 493 -16.35 27.22 -1.10
C LEU A 493 -17.56 26.32 -1.35
N LYS A 494 -18.31 26.63 -2.41
CA LYS A 494 -19.45 25.83 -2.89
C LYS A 494 -18.96 24.56 -3.57
N VAL A 495 -19.64 23.45 -3.26
CA VAL A 495 -19.42 22.11 -3.80
C VAL A 495 -20.79 21.45 -4.00
N PRO A 496 -21.39 21.49 -5.21
CA PRO A 496 -22.61 20.73 -5.49
C PRO A 496 -22.31 19.23 -5.58
N ALA A 497 -23.31 18.41 -5.26
CA ALA A 497 -23.32 17.01 -5.66
C ALA A 497 -23.87 16.91 -7.09
N VAL A 498 -23.21 16.15 -7.96
CA VAL A 498 -23.63 15.93 -9.35
C VAL A 498 -23.89 14.44 -9.56
N LEU A 499 -25.11 14.12 -9.97
CA LEU A 499 -25.55 12.78 -10.36
C LEU A 499 -25.60 12.68 -11.88
N THR A 500 -24.74 11.85 -12.45
CA THR A 500 -24.74 11.56 -13.89
C THR A 500 -25.78 10.48 -14.21
N VAL A 501 -26.66 10.74 -15.17
CA VAL A 501 -27.72 9.82 -15.62
C VAL A 501 -27.61 9.59 -17.12
N THR A 502 -27.37 8.34 -17.53
CA THR A 502 -27.36 7.98 -18.96
C THR A 502 -28.74 7.52 -19.43
N ARG A 503 -28.98 7.50 -20.75
CA ARG A 503 -30.26 7.04 -21.33
C ARG A 503 -30.60 5.59 -20.98
N THR A 504 -29.59 4.72 -20.89
CA THR A 504 -29.80 3.30 -20.55
C THR A 504 -30.18 3.10 -19.08
N MET A 505 -29.90 4.09 -18.23
CA MET A 505 -30.22 4.00 -16.81
C MET A 505 -31.70 4.25 -16.48
N THR A 506 -32.43 4.95 -17.35
CA THR A 506 -33.75 5.51 -17.00
C THR A 506 -34.77 4.44 -16.63
N GLN A 507 -34.70 3.25 -17.26
CA GLN A 507 -35.58 2.13 -16.91
C GLN A 507 -35.25 1.49 -15.57
N HIS A 508 -33.98 1.39 -15.17
CA HIS A 508 -33.65 0.81 -13.87
C HIS A 508 -33.86 1.82 -12.74
N LEU A 509 -33.63 3.12 -12.98
CA LEU A 509 -33.77 4.17 -11.97
C LEU A 509 -35.22 4.37 -11.54
N SER A 510 -36.19 4.05 -12.41
CA SER A 510 -37.62 4.14 -12.13
C SER A 510 -38.14 3.03 -11.21
N ARG A 511 -37.35 1.96 -11.01
CA ARG A 511 -37.73 0.83 -10.17
C ARG A 511 -38.08 1.30 -8.76
N LYS A 512 -39.30 0.97 -8.34
CA LYS A 512 -39.83 1.30 -7.02
C LYS A 512 -39.41 0.26 -5.99
N ILE A 513 -39.03 0.73 -4.81
CA ILE A 513 -38.67 -0.07 -3.64
C ILE A 513 -39.61 0.32 -2.52
N ASN A 514 -40.23 -0.70 -1.92
CA ASN A 514 -41.05 -0.53 -0.73
C ASN A 514 -40.15 -0.15 0.47
N ILE A 515 -40.33 1.06 0.97
CA ILE A 515 -39.74 1.54 2.22
C ILE A 515 -40.86 1.83 3.23
N HIS A 516 -40.53 1.99 4.51
CA HIS A 516 -41.53 2.20 5.56
C HIS A 516 -42.45 3.42 5.32
N SER A 517 -42.03 4.38 4.51
CA SER A 517 -42.78 5.60 4.17
C SER A 517 -43.47 5.57 2.80
N GLY A 518 -43.48 4.44 2.07
CA GLY A 518 -44.09 4.31 0.74
C GLY A 518 -43.16 3.67 -0.29
N GLU A 519 -43.53 3.76 -1.57
CA GLU A 519 -42.70 3.29 -2.68
C GLU A 519 -41.82 4.42 -3.23
N CYS A 520 -40.49 4.28 -3.10
CA CYS A 520 -39.53 5.24 -3.63
C CYS A 520 -38.76 4.68 -4.83
N SER A 521 -38.42 5.52 -5.80
CA SER A 521 -37.54 5.12 -6.91
C SER A 521 -36.07 5.04 -6.45
N LEU A 522 -35.22 4.32 -7.19
CA LEU A 522 -33.78 4.29 -6.90
C LEU A 522 -33.14 5.68 -6.96
N LEU A 523 -33.53 6.49 -7.95
CA LEU A 523 -33.06 7.88 -8.07
C LEU A 523 -33.48 8.71 -6.84
N GLU A 524 -34.72 8.56 -6.40
CA GLU A 524 -35.24 9.23 -5.21
C GLU A 524 -34.47 8.83 -3.95
N LEU A 525 -34.15 7.55 -3.77
CA LEU A 525 -33.37 7.06 -2.65
C LEU A 525 -31.95 7.67 -2.65
N THR A 526 -31.26 7.70 -3.78
CA THR A 526 -29.94 8.34 -3.92
C THR A 526 -30.00 9.83 -3.56
N ILE A 527 -31.01 10.56 -4.06
CA ILE A 527 -31.24 11.97 -3.73
C ILE A 527 -31.49 12.15 -2.22
N ASN A 528 -32.33 11.31 -1.63
CA ASN A 528 -32.65 11.36 -0.21
C ASN A 528 -31.43 11.07 0.68
N ARG A 529 -30.50 10.21 0.23
CA ARG A 529 -29.20 10.04 0.89
C ARG A 529 -28.36 11.32 0.80
N LEU A 530 -28.21 11.90 -0.40
CA LEU A 530 -27.46 13.14 -0.58
C LEU A 530 -28.05 14.32 0.19
N ARG A 531 -29.37 14.39 0.37
CA ARG A 531 -30.03 15.41 1.22
C ARG A 531 -29.57 15.38 2.69
N LYS A 532 -29.04 14.25 3.17
CA LYS A 532 -28.45 14.13 4.51
C LYS A 532 -27.02 14.67 4.59
N CYS A 533 -26.37 14.98 3.46
CA CYS A 533 -25.05 15.61 3.45
C CYS A 533 -25.17 17.08 3.89
N SER A 534 -24.36 17.46 4.87
CA SER A 534 -24.33 18.81 5.43
C SER A 534 -23.42 19.77 4.65
N ASN A 535 -22.49 19.25 3.84
CA ASN A 535 -21.45 20.05 3.20
C ASN A 535 -21.66 20.36 1.71
N ILE A 536 -22.71 19.81 1.09
CA ILE A 536 -23.06 20.07 -0.31
C ILE A 536 -23.86 21.36 -0.46
N SER A 537 -23.64 22.09 -1.56
CA SER A 537 -24.36 23.35 -1.83
C SER A 537 -25.66 23.20 -2.62
N GLY A 538 -25.90 22.01 -3.20
CA GLY A 538 -26.97 21.73 -4.15
C GLY A 538 -26.82 20.30 -4.68
N ILE A 539 -27.88 19.74 -5.26
CA ILE A 539 -27.85 18.50 -6.02
C ILE A 539 -28.16 18.86 -7.48
N VAL A 540 -27.31 18.42 -8.40
CA VAL A 540 -27.47 18.61 -9.84
C VAL A 540 -27.65 17.24 -10.47
N ILE A 541 -28.74 17.07 -11.22
CA ILE A 541 -29.01 15.86 -11.99
C ILE A 541 -28.66 16.17 -13.44
N LEU A 542 -27.58 15.58 -13.91
CA LEU A 542 -27.05 15.76 -15.25
C LEU A 542 -27.50 14.57 -16.12
N ALA A 543 -28.30 14.85 -17.15
CA ALA A 543 -28.84 13.84 -18.05
C ALA A 543 -28.64 14.20 -19.52
N GLU A 544 -28.70 13.21 -20.41
CA GLU A 544 -28.69 13.46 -21.86
C GLU A 544 -30.01 14.12 -22.29
N ARG A 545 -29.93 15.08 -23.23
CA ARG A 545 -31.11 15.72 -23.81
C ARG A 545 -32.06 14.68 -24.40
N GLY A 546 -33.35 14.81 -24.10
CA GLY A 546 -34.39 13.87 -24.54
C GLY A 546 -34.48 12.56 -23.75
N SER A 547 -33.77 12.43 -22.63
CA SER A 547 -34.00 11.31 -21.69
C SER A 547 -35.31 11.50 -20.91
N SER A 548 -36.00 10.40 -20.58
CA SER A 548 -37.24 10.44 -19.75
C SER A 548 -36.96 10.63 -18.26
N VAL A 549 -35.76 11.08 -17.88
CA VAL A 549 -35.37 11.33 -16.49
C VAL A 549 -36.25 12.43 -15.88
N ARG A 550 -36.66 13.42 -16.68
CA ARG A 550 -37.57 14.48 -16.22
C ARG A 550 -38.92 13.93 -15.74
N ASP A 551 -39.39 12.84 -16.32
CA ASP A 551 -40.63 12.16 -15.90
C ASP A 551 -40.40 11.39 -14.58
N LEU A 552 -39.20 10.86 -14.34
CA LEU A 552 -38.86 10.24 -13.05
C LEU A 552 -38.78 11.27 -11.92
N LEU A 553 -38.49 12.51 -12.28
CA LEU A 553 -38.37 13.63 -11.36
C LEU A 553 -39.72 14.24 -10.97
N SER A 554 -40.78 14.08 -11.78
CA SER A 554 -42.11 14.60 -11.41
C SER A 554 -42.72 13.90 -10.20
N ASP A 555 -42.32 12.66 -9.93
CA ASP A 555 -42.71 11.90 -8.74
C ASP A 555 -41.93 12.32 -7.47
N ILE A 556 -40.81 13.04 -7.63
CA ILE A 556 -39.92 13.43 -6.54
C ILE A 556 -40.27 14.86 -6.16
N ASN A 557 -40.57 15.11 -4.87
CA ASN A 557 -40.83 16.48 -4.40
C ASN A 557 -39.53 17.32 -4.44
N ILE A 558 -39.26 17.91 -5.60
CA ILE A 558 -38.08 18.74 -5.92
C ILE A 558 -38.22 20.16 -5.35
N SER A 559 -39.45 20.61 -5.16
CA SER A 559 -39.80 22.00 -4.81
C SER A 559 -39.65 22.35 -3.32
N GLU A 560 -39.63 21.36 -2.41
CA GLU A 560 -39.54 21.59 -0.97
C GLU A 560 -38.40 20.77 -0.34
N GLY A 561 -37.28 21.43 -0.03
CA GLY A 561 -36.17 20.82 0.70
C GLY A 561 -34.84 21.55 0.50
N LYS A 562 -33.98 21.53 1.52
CA LYS A 562 -32.55 21.89 1.37
C LYS A 562 -31.72 20.60 1.41
N PRO A 563 -30.71 20.44 0.56
CA PRO A 563 -30.25 21.34 -0.51
C PRO A 563 -31.17 21.38 -1.76
N GLU A 564 -31.08 22.46 -2.54
CA GLU A 564 -31.83 22.66 -3.80
C GLU A 564 -31.45 21.61 -4.85
N ILE A 565 -32.43 21.09 -5.56
CA ILE A 565 -32.24 20.12 -6.65
C ILE A 565 -32.45 20.83 -7.98
N THR A 566 -31.48 20.71 -8.87
CA THR A 566 -31.50 21.28 -10.22
C THR A 566 -31.32 20.19 -11.26
N PHE A 567 -32.01 20.34 -12.40
CA PHE A 567 -31.92 19.41 -13.52
C PHE A 567 -31.22 20.06 -14.70
N ARG A 568 -30.28 19.36 -15.31
CA ARG A 568 -29.46 19.83 -16.44
C ARG A 568 -29.39 18.80 -17.54
N GLU A 569 -29.53 19.28 -18.76
CA GLU A 569 -29.43 18.47 -19.97
C GLU A 569 -28.16 18.83 -20.74
N THR A 570 -27.50 17.83 -21.29
CA THR A 570 -26.38 18.00 -22.22
C THR A 570 -26.67 17.36 -23.57
N ASP A 571 -26.09 17.92 -24.64
CA ASP A 571 -26.21 17.41 -26.01
C ASP A 571 -25.25 16.24 -26.31
N GLY A 572 -24.20 16.07 -25.50
CA GLY A 572 -23.21 15.00 -25.64
C GLY A 572 -23.60 13.68 -24.93
N PRO A 573 -23.01 12.53 -25.31
CA PRO A 573 -23.22 11.28 -24.60
C PRO A 573 -22.63 11.35 -23.19
N LEU A 574 -23.33 10.76 -22.20
CA LEU A 574 -22.86 10.67 -20.82
C LEU A 574 -22.37 9.24 -20.51
N PRO A 575 -21.32 9.07 -19.68
CA PRO A 575 -20.47 10.11 -19.08
C PRO A 575 -19.52 10.79 -20.10
N GLY A 576 -19.32 10.24 -21.30
CA GLY A 576 -18.48 10.83 -22.34
C GLY A 576 -18.29 9.87 -23.52
N GLY A 577 -17.51 10.29 -24.53
CA GLY A 577 -17.27 9.46 -25.73
C GLY A 577 -16.53 8.14 -25.48
N HIS A 578 -15.81 8.03 -24.36
CA HIS A 578 -15.09 6.82 -23.93
C HIS A 578 -15.94 5.81 -23.15
N ALA A 579 -17.23 6.12 -22.90
CA ALA A 579 -18.12 5.25 -22.11
C ALA A 579 -18.15 3.78 -22.57
N PRO A 580 -18.16 3.44 -23.89
CA PRO A 580 -18.13 2.04 -24.32
C PRO A 580 -16.84 1.31 -23.91
N ALA A 581 -15.68 1.99 -23.98
CA ALA A 581 -14.40 1.40 -23.61
C ALA A 581 -14.30 1.21 -22.09
N VAL A 582 -14.81 2.18 -21.32
CA VAL A 582 -14.86 2.09 -19.85
C VAL A 582 -15.81 0.97 -19.41
N ALA A 583 -17.02 0.89 -19.95
CA ALA A 583 -18.00 -0.15 -19.62
C ALA A 583 -17.46 -1.56 -19.90
N ALA A 584 -16.82 -1.76 -21.06
CA ALA A 584 -16.15 -3.00 -21.42
C ALA A 584 -15.08 -3.43 -20.40
N ALA A 585 -14.23 -2.49 -19.98
CA ALA A 585 -13.17 -2.74 -19.00
C ALA A 585 -13.73 -2.99 -17.59
N ARG A 586 -14.75 -2.22 -17.19
CA ARG A 586 -15.37 -2.26 -15.86
C ARG A 586 -16.26 -3.48 -15.65
N ALA A 587 -16.76 -4.09 -16.72
CA ALA A 587 -17.51 -5.36 -16.65
C ALA A 587 -16.73 -6.48 -15.93
N PHE A 588 -15.40 -6.48 -15.98
CA PHE A 588 -14.52 -7.45 -15.31
C PHE A 588 -14.00 -6.98 -13.92
N ALA A 589 -14.42 -5.80 -13.45
CA ALA A 589 -13.95 -5.19 -12.21
C ALA A 589 -15.08 -4.54 -11.41
N ARG A 590 -16.32 -5.08 -11.51
CA ARG A 590 -17.55 -4.48 -10.94
C ARG A 590 -17.48 -4.20 -9.44
N THR A 591 -16.80 -5.06 -8.66
CA THR A 591 -16.64 -4.87 -7.21
C THR A 591 -15.41 -4.05 -6.83
N CYS A 592 -14.57 -3.70 -7.80
CA CYS A 592 -13.35 -2.95 -7.57
C CYS A 592 -13.62 -1.44 -7.70
N TRP A 593 -13.15 -0.64 -6.76
CA TRP A 593 -13.22 0.83 -6.83
C TRP A 593 -12.23 1.41 -7.87
N ARG A 594 -11.07 0.77 -8.04
CA ARG A 594 -10.10 0.94 -9.14
C ARG A 594 -9.54 -0.42 -9.53
N SER A 595 -9.02 -0.57 -10.75
CA SER A 595 -8.22 -1.72 -11.28
C SER A 595 -8.73 -2.34 -12.58
N ALA A 596 -9.72 -1.73 -13.26
CA ALA A 596 -10.06 -2.15 -14.61
C ALA A 596 -8.88 -1.86 -15.58
N PRO A 597 -8.84 -2.50 -16.78
CA PRO A 597 -7.89 -2.15 -17.83
C PRO A 597 -7.69 -0.63 -17.98
N GLY A 598 -6.45 -0.17 -18.11
CA GLY A 598 -6.13 1.27 -18.08
C GLY A 598 -6.02 1.90 -16.69
N GLY A 599 -6.18 1.11 -15.62
CA GLY A 599 -6.27 1.60 -14.25
C GLY A 599 -7.62 2.22 -13.90
N LEU A 600 -8.63 2.03 -14.77
CA LEU A 600 -9.94 2.67 -14.66
C LEU A 600 -10.62 2.37 -13.32
N THR A 601 -11.39 3.36 -12.87
CA THR A 601 -12.07 3.43 -11.59
C THR A 601 -13.59 3.44 -11.76
N ILE A 602 -14.32 3.17 -10.68
CA ILE A 602 -15.77 3.36 -10.63
C ILE A 602 -16.19 4.81 -10.92
N TYR A 603 -15.28 5.77 -10.71
CA TYR A 603 -15.56 7.18 -10.99
C TYR A 603 -15.50 7.49 -12.49
N ASP A 604 -14.75 6.71 -13.27
CA ASP A 604 -14.72 6.83 -14.72
C ASP A 604 -16.06 6.39 -15.35
N ASP A 605 -16.84 5.55 -14.67
CA ASP A 605 -18.21 5.15 -15.10
C ASP A 605 -19.20 6.34 -15.10
N ILE A 606 -18.88 7.43 -14.40
CA ILE A 606 -19.79 8.57 -14.18
C ILE A 606 -19.16 9.94 -14.52
N LEU A 607 -17.93 9.95 -15.06
CA LEU A 607 -17.14 11.16 -15.28
C LEU A 607 -17.52 11.91 -16.56
N ALA A 608 -18.22 13.05 -16.41
CA ALA A 608 -18.55 13.94 -17.53
C ALA A 608 -17.81 15.29 -17.42
N ALA A 609 -16.49 15.29 -17.66
CA ALA A 609 -15.61 16.43 -17.35
C ALA A 609 -16.08 17.78 -17.93
N GLY A 610 -16.43 17.83 -19.21
CA GLY A 610 -16.94 19.03 -19.88
C GLY A 610 -18.24 19.57 -19.24
N PRO A 611 -19.33 18.78 -19.23
CA PRO A 611 -20.56 19.17 -18.55
C PRO A 611 -20.39 19.52 -17.07
N LEU A 612 -19.47 18.86 -16.36
CA LEU A 612 -19.16 19.19 -14.97
C LEU A 612 -18.54 20.58 -14.83
N LEU A 613 -17.67 21.02 -15.75
CA LEU A 613 -17.11 22.38 -15.75
C LEU A 613 -18.19 23.43 -15.97
N GLU A 614 -19.12 23.19 -16.90
CA GLU A 614 -20.27 24.09 -17.14
C GLU A 614 -21.11 24.27 -15.86
N ILE A 615 -21.39 23.17 -15.15
CA ILE A 615 -22.08 23.20 -13.86
C ILE A 615 -21.29 24.02 -12.83
N LEU A 616 -19.96 23.90 -12.77
CA LEU A 616 -19.13 24.69 -11.86
C LEU A 616 -19.17 26.19 -12.19
N ASP A 617 -19.20 26.56 -13.47
CA ASP A 617 -19.29 27.95 -13.93
C ASP A 617 -20.61 28.61 -13.52
N GLU A 618 -21.73 27.95 -13.84
CA GLU A 618 -23.07 28.47 -13.53
C GLU A 618 -23.32 28.60 -12.03
N SER A 619 -22.91 27.60 -11.25
CA SER A 619 -23.13 27.56 -9.79
C SER A 619 -22.09 28.39 -9.01
N ARG A 620 -21.07 28.91 -9.69
CA ARG A 620 -19.86 29.53 -9.10
C ARG A 620 -19.23 28.63 -8.04
N ALA A 621 -19.18 27.33 -8.33
CA ALA A 621 -18.60 26.32 -7.47
C ALA A 621 -17.11 26.11 -7.80
N SER A 622 -16.38 25.61 -6.81
CA SER A 622 -14.93 25.39 -6.91
C SER A 622 -14.55 23.93 -7.20
N ALA A 623 -15.46 23.01 -6.88
CA ALA A 623 -15.35 21.57 -7.07
C ALA A 623 -16.75 20.96 -7.11
N ALA A 624 -16.88 19.72 -7.57
CA ALA A 624 -18.11 18.93 -7.52
C ALA A 624 -17.86 17.62 -6.76
N LEU A 625 -18.84 17.19 -5.97
CA LEU A 625 -18.95 15.80 -5.51
C LEU A 625 -19.68 15.01 -6.59
N VAL A 626 -18.98 14.12 -7.31
CA VAL A 626 -19.56 13.33 -8.40
C VAL A 626 -19.92 11.95 -7.89
N ALA A 627 -21.15 11.50 -8.14
CA ALA A 627 -21.67 10.18 -7.76
C ALA A 627 -22.65 9.63 -8.81
N GLY A 628 -22.83 8.30 -8.82
CA GLY A 628 -23.81 7.65 -9.69
C GLY A 628 -25.25 7.82 -9.20
N ALA A 629 -26.19 7.91 -10.13
CA ALA A 629 -27.61 8.11 -9.82
C ALA A 629 -28.28 6.88 -9.17
N ASP A 630 -27.68 5.70 -9.32
CA ASP A 630 -28.08 4.40 -8.78
C ASP A 630 -27.36 4.02 -7.48
N TRP A 631 -26.65 4.96 -6.85
CA TRP A 631 -25.90 4.75 -5.62
C TRP A 631 -26.78 4.97 -4.39
N ALA A 632 -27.90 4.25 -4.31
CA ALA A 632 -28.90 4.39 -3.24
C ALA A 632 -28.35 4.06 -1.83
N LEU A 633 -27.19 3.41 -1.76
CA LEU A 633 -26.50 3.02 -0.53
C LEU A 633 -25.34 3.97 -0.14
N LEU A 634 -25.17 5.07 -0.86
CA LEU A 634 -24.14 6.07 -0.58
C LEU A 634 -24.17 6.52 0.89
N ASP A 635 -23.00 6.67 1.50
CA ASP A 635 -22.83 7.15 2.88
C ASP A 635 -22.64 8.68 2.92
N PRO A 636 -23.62 9.45 3.45
CA PRO A 636 -23.53 10.91 3.52
C PRO A 636 -22.34 11.40 4.32
N LYS A 637 -21.93 10.67 5.38
CA LYS A 637 -20.81 11.07 6.24
C LYS A 637 -19.48 10.94 5.51
N LEU A 638 -19.32 9.91 4.69
CA LEU A 638 -18.11 9.76 3.86
C LEU A 638 -18.04 10.90 2.83
N CYS A 639 -19.14 11.19 2.13
CA CYS A 639 -19.21 12.29 1.18
C CYS A 639 -18.91 13.66 1.84
N ASP A 640 -19.50 13.95 2.99
CA ASP A 640 -19.21 15.15 3.76
C ASP A 640 -17.74 15.25 4.18
N SER A 641 -17.11 14.12 4.49
CA SER A 641 -15.70 14.05 4.87
C SER A 641 -14.78 14.33 3.69
N LEU A 642 -15.11 13.87 2.47
CA LEU A 642 -14.35 14.23 1.26
C LEU A 642 -14.40 15.74 0.99
N ILE A 643 -15.57 16.36 1.12
CA ILE A 643 -15.74 17.81 0.93
C ILE A 643 -14.99 18.59 2.01
N THR A 644 -15.02 18.10 3.25
CA THR A 644 -14.27 18.70 4.36
C THR A 644 -12.77 18.66 4.09
N ARG A 645 -12.23 17.50 3.66
CA ARG A 645 -10.82 17.35 3.29
C ARG A 645 -10.44 18.28 2.13
N TYR A 646 -11.24 18.36 1.07
CA TYR A 646 -11.02 19.34 0.00
C TYR A 646 -10.92 20.78 0.52
N ARG A 647 -11.83 21.18 1.42
CA ARG A 647 -11.84 22.53 2.02
C ARG A 647 -10.67 22.80 2.97
N GLU A 648 -9.95 21.80 3.47
CA GLU A 648 -8.75 22.04 4.30
C GLU A 648 -7.63 22.71 3.50
N ASP A 649 -7.44 22.29 2.25
CA ASP A 649 -6.47 22.85 1.30
C ASP A 649 -6.88 22.50 -0.15
N PRO A 650 -7.71 23.34 -0.81
CA PRO A 650 -8.24 23.07 -2.14
C PRO A 650 -7.19 22.85 -3.23
N GLN A 651 -5.99 23.41 -3.06
CA GLN A 651 -4.88 23.22 -4.01
C GLN A 651 -4.22 21.86 -3.80
N ARG A 652 -3.97 21.48 -2.55
CA ARG A 652 -3.35 20.18 -2.22
C ARG A 652 -4.31 19.00 -2.40
N TYR A 653 -5.60 19.21 -2.17
CA TYR A 653 -6.66 18.20 -2.19
C TYR A 653 -7.63 18.36 -3.37
N ALA A 654 -7.12 18.85 -4.49
CA ALA A 654 -7.84 19.10 -5.74
C ALA A 654 -8.62 17.89 -6.29
N LEU A 655 -8.18 16.68 -5.96
CA LEU A 655 -8.86 15.40 -6.16
C LEU A 655 -8.93 14.74 -4.79
N THR A 656 -10.13 14.44 -4.27
CA THR A 656 -10.30 13.75 -2.98
C THR A 656 -11.21 12.53 -3.15
N PHE A 657 -10.78 11.38 -2.67
CA PHE A 657 -11.48 10.10 -2.84
C PHE A 657 -11.29 9.19 -1.61
N THR A 658 -11.90 8.01 -1.64
CA THR A 658 -11.66 6.96 -0.63
C THR A 658 -11.71 5.57 -1.27
N GLN A 659 -11.17 4.56 -0.59
CA GLN A 659 -11.14 3.16 -1.04
C GLN A 659 -12.46 2.41 -0.72
N ALA A 660 -13.58 3.11 -0.69
CA ALA A 660 -14.87 2.49 -0.40
C ALA A 660 -15.34 1.68 -1.62
N PRO A 661 -16.05 0.55 -1.40
CA PRO A 661 -16.71 -0.20 -2.45
C PRO A 661 -17.54 0.68 -3.41
N PRO A 662 -17.62 0.30 -4.70
CA PRO A 662 -18.50 0.95 -5.67
C PRO A 662 -19.91 1.19 -5.11
N GLY A 663 -20.44 2.40 -5.27
CA GLY A 663 -21.77 2.77 -4.78
C GLY A 663 -21.85 3.36 -3.37
N LEU A 664 -20.78 3.29 -2.56
CA LEU A 664 -20.82 3.78 -1.17
C LEU A 664 -20.35 5.23 -1.00
N CYS A 665 -19.53 5.77 -1.89
CA CYS A 665 -19.02 7.14 -1.77
C CYS A 665 -18.64 7.72 -3.13
N GLY A 666 -18.96 9.01 -3.33
CA GLY A 666 -18.55 9.81 -4.49
C GLY A 666 -17.06 10.13 -4.55
N VAL A 667 -16.69 11.00 -5.48
CA VAL A 667 -15.37 11.61 -5.59
C VAL A 667 -15.50 13.13 -5.64
N VAL A 668 -14.60 13.87 -5.01
CA VAL A 668 -14.55 15.33 -5.13
C VAL A 668 -13.52 15.73 -6.18
N LEU A 669 -13.99 16.41 -7.22
CA LEU A 669 -13.19 16.89 -8.35
C LEU A 669 -13.24 18.42 -8.40
N SER A 670 -12.09 19.05 -8.23
CA SER A 670 -11.95 20.50 -8.41
C SER A 670 -11.85 20.89 -9.88
N ARG A 671 -12.05 22.18 -10.15
CA ARG A 671 -11.92 22.75 -11.50
C ARG A 671 -10.59 22.40 -12.20
N PRO A 672 -9.39 22.59 -11.60
CA PRO A 672 -8.14 22.22 -12.26
C PRO A 672 -8.04 20.75 -12.67
N VAL A 673 -8.65 19.85 -11.88
CA VAL A 673 -8.70 18.43 -12.21
C VAL A 673 -9.63 18.18 -13.39
N LEU A 674 -10.80 18.81 -13.41
CA LEU A 674 -11.75 18.66 -14.51
C LEU A 674 -11.22 19.27 -15.82
N GLU A 675 -10.54 20.43 -15.77
CA GLU A 675 -9.87 21.02 -16.92
C GLU A 675 -8.84 20.06 -17.52
N GLN A 676 -8.02 19.41 -16.69
CA GLN A 676 -7.09 18.38 -17.15
C GLN A 676 -7.80 17.17 -17.77
N LEU A 677 -8.98 16.79 -17.26
CA LEU A 677 -9.78 15.68 -17.76
C LEU A 677 -10.57 15.99 -19.03
N THR A 678 -10.67 17.27 -19.43
CA THR A 678 -11.27 17.65 -20.74
C THR A 678 -10.33 17.51 -21.93
N GLU A 679 -9.04 17.30 -21.71
CA GLU A 679 -8.11 17.06 -22.80
C GLU A 679 -8.51 15.77 -23.56
N GLU A 680 -8.64 15.83 -24.89
CA GLU A 680 -8.91 14.64 -25.72
C GLU A 680 -7.67 13.75 -25.87
N THR A 681 -7.10 13.36 -24.74
CA THR A 681 -5.98 12.43 -24.67
C THR A 681 -6.44 11.14 -24.03
N SER A 682 -5.83 10.02 -24.42
CA SER A 682 -6.15 8.74 -23.81
C SER A 682 -5.83 8.71 -22.30
N THR A 683 -4.98 9.60 -21.79
CA THR A 683 -4.62 9.78 -20.36
C THR A 683 -5.54 10.69 -19.55
N ALA A 684 -6.52 11.34 -20.17
CA ALA A 684 -7.46 12.22 -19.49
C ALA A 684 -8.58 11.44 -18.78
N ASN A 685 -8.21 10.58 -17.82
CA ASN A 685 -9.15 9.83 -16.98
C ASN A 685 -8.60 9.67 -15.55
N LEU A 686 -9.49 9.35 -14.60
CA LEU A 686 -9.12 9.23 -13.19
C LEU A 686 -8.24 8.01 -12.95
N GLY A 687 -8.43 6.94 -13.73
CA GLY A 687 -7.58 5.76 -13.71
C GLY A 687 -6.10 6.08 -13.93
N ALA A 688 -5.76 6.94 -14.89
CA ALA A 688 -4.39 7.37 -15.16
C ALA A 688 -3.82 8.24 -14.02
N MET A 689 -4.64 9.06 -13.37
CA MET A 689 -4.21 9.89 -12.23
C MET A 689 -3.95 9.06 -10.96
N LEU A 690 -4.76 8.01 -10.75
CA LEU A 690 -4.74 7.17 -9.55
C LEU A 690 -3.88 5.91 -9.70
N GLY A 691 -3.62 5.48 -10.94
CA GLY A 691 -2.84 4.31 -11.32
C GLY A 691 -1.33 4.52 -11.30
N TYR A 692 -0.62 3.55 -11.88
CA TYR A 692 0.82 3.63 -12.12
C TYR A 692 1.06 4.09 -13.57
N LEU A 693 1.97 5.06 -13.76
CA LEU A 693 2.41 5.51 -15.07
C LEU A 693 3.95 5.47 -15.14
N PRO A 694 4.55 4.69 -16.05
CA PRO A 694 6.01 4.54 -16.15
C PRO A 694 6.77 5.86 -16.31
N VAL A 695 6.24 6.80 -17.10
CA VAL A 695 6.84 8.12 -17.37
C VAL A 695 6.77 9.08 -16.19
N LYS A 696 5.89 8.83 -15.22
CA LYS A 696 5.70 9.68 -14.03
C LYS A 696 5.50 8.80 -12.79
N PRO A 697 6.54 8.06 -12.36
CA PRO A 697 6.43 7.16 -11.23
C PRO A 697 6.16 7.99 -9.96
N GLN A 698 5.07 7.65 -9.27
CA GLN A 698 4.66 8.29 -8.03
C GLN A 698 4.26 7.28 -6.98
N ALA A 699 4.47 7.64 -5.71
CA ALA A 699 3.88 6.92 -4.59
C ALA A 699 2.37 6.77 -4.80
N ASP A 700 1.85 5.59 -4.46
CA ASP A 700 0.44 5.28 -4.64
C ASP A 700 -0.45 6.31 -3.93
N PRO A 701 -1.38 6.97 -4.63
CA PRO A 701 -2.31 7.95 -4.06
C PRO A 701 -3.04 7.50 -2.79
N ILE A 702 -3.24 6.20 -2.57
CA ILE A 702 -3.90 5.68 -1.36
C ILE A 702 -3.13 5.97 -0.05
N VAL A 703 -1.82 6.26 -0.13
CA VAL A 703 -1.00 6.59 1.06
C VAL A 703 -0.91 8.08 1.33
N LYS A 704 -1.53 8.91 0.48
CA LYS A 704 -1.50 10.38 0.57
C LYS A 704 -2.78 10.89 1.24
N ASP A 705 -2.70 12.08 1.83
CA ASP A 705 -3.81 12.70 2.56
C ASP A 705 -5.04 13.02 1.69
N HIS A 706 -4.98 13.00 0.37
CA HIS A 706 -6.19 13.14 -0.45
C HIS A 706 -7.05 11.86 -0.51
N CYS A 707 -6.50 10.70 -0.12
CA CYS A 707 -7.26 9.48 0.09
C CYS A 707 -7.77 9.48 1.53
N LEU A 708 -9.07 9.71 1.72
CA LEU A 708 -9.66 9.72 3.05
C LEU A 708 -9.63 8.30 3.65
N PRO A 709 -9.10 8.13 4.88
CA PRO A 709 -9.10 6.84 5.54
C PRO A 709 -10.52 6.41 5.90
N THR A 710 -10.79 5.12 5.73
CA THR A 710 -12.06 4.47 6.08
C THR A 710 -11.83 3.26 6.95
N ASP A 711 -12.92 2.74 7.50
CA ASP A 711 -12.92 1.53 8.32
C ASP A 711 -12.22 0.36 7.57
N PRO A 712 -11.34 -0.41 8.24
CA PRO A 712 -10.67 -1.55 7.63
C PRO A 712 -11.59 -2.57 6.97
N GLU A 713 -12.77 -2.83 7.54
CA GLU A 713 -13.74 -3.76 6.95
C GLU A 713 -14.33 -3.18 5.66
N VAL A 714 -14.65 -1.88 5.65
CA VAL A 714 -15.18 -1.20 4.47
C VAL A 714 -14.18 -1.21 3.32
N ARG A 715 -12.92 -0.81 3.57
CA ARG A 715 -11.90 -0.73 2.52
C ARG A 715 -11.41 -2.08 2.00
N GLN A 716 -11.73 -3.19 2.67
CA GLN A 716 -11.31 -4.56 2.30
C GLN A 716 -12.46 -5.38 1.69
N ALA A 717 -13.64 -4.79 1.58
CA ALA A 717 -14.82 -5.50 1.12
C ALA A 717 -14.76 -5.83 -0.37
N LEU A 718 -15.28 -7.00 -0.74
CA LEU A 718 -15.24 -7.54 -2.12
C LEU A 718 -16.62 -7.48 -2.81
N VAL A 719 -17.41 -6.47 -2.48
CA VAL A 719 -18.81 -6.31 -2.92
C VAL A 719 -19.01 -5.03 -3.71
N SER A 720 -20.15 -4.92 -4.38
CA SER A 720 -20.62 -3.66 -4.98
C SER A 720 -21.94 -3.25 -4.34
N ALA A 721 -22.04 -1.97 -3.98
CA ALA A 721 -23.24 -1.34 -3.46
C ALA A 721 -24.01 -0.55 -4.54
N VAL A 722 -23.62 -0.68 -5.81
CA VAL A 722 -24.32 -0.06 -6.94
C VAL A 722 -25.61 -0.84 -7.21
N CYS A 723 -26.76 -0.16 -7.22
CA CYS A 723 -28.06 -0.79 -7.45
C CYS A 723 -28.38 -0.90 -8.96
N ASP A 724 -27.51 -1.58 -9.70
CA ASP A 724 -27.52 -1.71 -11.15
C ASP A 724 -28.29 -2.96 -11.65
N SER A 725 -29.00 -3.68 -10.76
CA SER A 725 -29.83 -4.83 -11.13
C SER A 725 -30.95 -5.17 -10.16
N PRO A 726 -31.95 -5.93 -10.63
CA PRO A 726 -32.99 -6.50 -9.78
C PRO A 726 -32.47 -7.26 -8.57
N ALA A 727 -31.52 -8.17 -8.78
CA ALA A 727 -31.01 -9.04 -7.73
C ALA A 727 -30.25 -8.25 -6.64
N VAL A 728 -29.39 -7.31 -7.05
CA VAL A 728 -28.69 -6.45 -6.09
C VAL A 728 -29.69 -5.57 -5.33
N THR A 729 -30.67 -4.99 -6.04
CA THR A 729 -31.70 -4.14 -5.45
C THR A 729 -32.54 -4.89 -4.41
N GLU A 730 -32.94 -6.13 -4.71
CA GLU A 730 -33.68 -6.99 -3.78
C GLU A 730 -32.83 -7.38 -2.57
N ALA A 731 -31.56 -7.72 -2.78
CA ALA A 731 -30.64 -8.06 -1.69
C ALA A 731 -30.46 -6.92 -0.68
N VAL A 732 -30.58 -5.66 -1.12
CA VAL A 732 -30.37 -4.46 -0.28
C VAL A 732 -31.67 -3.77 0.13
N ALA A 733 -32.83 -4.20 -0.38
CA ALA A 733 -34.13 -3.63 -0.04
C ALA A 733 -34.38 -3.58 1.49
N PRO A 734 -34.02 -4.61 2.30
CA PRO A 734 -34.18 -4.54 3.75
C PRO A 734 -33.35 -3.43 4.41
N LEU A 735 -32.14 -3.15 3.91
CA LEU A 735 -31.32 -2.04 4.40
C LEU A 735 -31.95 -0.70 4.04
N LEU A 736 -32.42 -0.56 2.79
CA LEU A 736 -33.05 0.66 2.28
C LEU A 736 -34.34 0.99 3.04
N ALA A 737 -35.11 -0.04 3.41
CA ALA A 737 -36.34 0.13 4.21
C ALA A 737 -36.08 0.77 5.58
N ASN A 738 -34.98 0.41 6.25
CA ASN A 738 -34.59 0.98 7.55
C ASN A 738 -34.14 2.46 7.46
N GLY A 739 -33.79 2.95 6.27
CA GLY A 739 -33.56 4.36 5.95
C GLY A 739 -32.27 4.99 6.50
N ASP A 740 -31.69 4.48 7.58
CA ASP A 740 -30.41 4.93 8.13
C ASP A 740 -29.41 3.79 8.31
N PHE A 741 -28.21 3.99 7.76
CA PHE A 741 -27.13 3.01 7.75
C PHE A 741 -25.81 3.71 7.40
N SER A 742 -24.74 3.18 7.99
CA SER A 742 -23.34 3.52 7.68
C SER A 742 -22.77 2.60 6.61
N ALA A 743 -21.68 3.01 5.97
CA ALA A 743 -20.93 2.17 5.03
C ALA A 743 -20.55 0.80 5.61
N LEU A 744 -20.20 0.73 6.90
CA LEU A 744 -19.86 -0.51 7.58
C LEU A 744 -21.05 -1.48 7.66
N GLN A 745 -22.24 -0.97 7.99
CA GLN A 745 -23.45 -1.79 8.04
C GLN A 745 -23.84 -2.30 6.65
N VAL A 746 -23.69 -1.47 5.62
CA VAL A 746 -23.94 -1.88 4.23
C VAL A 746 -22.98 -2.99 3.83
N VAL A 747 -21.69 -2.84 4.10
CA VAL A 747 -20.67 -3.84 3.77
C VAL A 747 -20.95 -5.17 4.45
N LYS A 748 -21.25 -5.18 5.76
CA LYS A 748 -21.56 -6.42 6.50
C LYS A 748 -22.73 -7.17 5.89
N HIS A 749 -23.82 -6.46 5.64
CA HIS A 749 -25.02 -7.03 5.02
C HIS A 749 -24.77 -7.51 3.58
N LEU A 750 -24.01 -6.76 2.79
CA LEU A 750 -23.69 -7.12 1.42
C LEU A 750 -22.74 -8.30 1.33
N GLU A 751 -21.76 -8.44 2.21
CA GLU A 751 -20.90 -9.62 2.21
C GLU A 751 -21.72 -10.88 2.52
N GLU A 752 -22.60 -10.84 3.53
CA GLU A 752 -23.54 -11.93 3.81
C GLU A 752 -24.38 -12.32 2.58
N LYS A 753 -24.91 -11.33 1.84
CA LYS A 753 -25.85 -11.56 0.74
C LYS A 753 -25.21 -11.79 -0.64
N GLN A 754 -24.09 -11.14 -0.95
CA GLN A 754 -23.46 -11.21 -2.28
C GLN A 754 -22.20 -12.09 -2.30
N LEU A 755 -21.53 -12.29 -1.17
CA LEU A 755 -20.32 -13.11 -1.11
C LEU A 755 -20.60 -14.52 -0.57
N TYR A 756 -21.50 -14.65 0.40
CA TYR A 756 -21.78 -15.95 1.04
C TYR A 756 -23.05 -16.64 0.55
N THR A 757 -23.94 -15.95 -0.17
CA THR A 757 -25.12 -16.56 -0.80
C THR A 757 -24.87 -16.83 -2.29
N PRO A 758 -25.15 -18.04 -2.81
CA PRO A 758 -24.95 -18.36 -4.22
C PRO A 758 -25.86 -17.50 -5.13
N SER A 759 -25.27 -16.85 -6.13
CA SER A 759 -26.02 -16.25 -7.24
C SER A 759 -26.68 -17.36 -8.09
N PRO A 760 -27.90 -17.16 -8.63
CA PRO A 760 -28.56 -18.16 -9.49
C PRO A 760 -27.82 -18.43 -10.81
N LEU A 761 -26.97 -17.50 -11.26
CA LEU A 761 -26.09 -17.65 -12.43
C LEU A 761 -24.69 -17.07 -12.15
N PRO A 762 -23.65 -17.52 -12.87
CA PRO A 762 -22.32 -16.94 -12.79
C PRO A 762 -22.28 -15.51 -13.37
N GLU A 763 -21.38 -14.68 -12.83
CA GLU A 763 -21.15 -13.31 -13.33
C GLU A 763 -20.04 -13.27 -14.41
N HIS A 764 -19.16 -14.27 -14.41
CA HIS A 764 -18.09 -14.41 -15.40
C HIS A 764 -17.97 -15.87 -15.85
N ILE A 765 -18.12 -16.11 -17.15
CA ILE A 765 -18.01 -17.45 -17.74
C ILE A 765 -16.75 -17.53 -18.59
N PHE A 766 -15.89 -18.52 -18.31
CA PHE A 766 -14.77 -18.91 -19.15
C PHE A 766 -15.21 -20.04 -20.07
N VAL A 767 -15.00 -19.88 -21.37
CA VAL A 767 -15.38 -20.84 -22.41
C VAL A 767 -14.15 -21.29 -23.18
N GLU A 768 -13.83 -22.58 -23.06
CA GLU A 768 -12.84 -23.25 -23.89
C GLU A 768 -13.47 -23.60 -25.24
N LEU A 769 -12.83 -23.21 -26.35
CA LEU A 769 -13.33 -23.55 -27.70
C LEU A 769 -12.68 -24.80 -28.29
N CYS A 770 -11.44 -25.08 -27.92
CA CYS A 770 -10.66 -26.17 -28.48
C CYS A 770 -9.48 -26.49 -27.53
N THR A 771 -8.70 -27.53 -27.85
CA THR A 771 -7.56 -27.98 -27.02
C THR A 771 -6.20 -27.83 -27.75
N GLU A 772 -6.24 -27.40 -29.01
CA GLU A 772 -5.08 -27.14 -29.83
C GLU A 772 -4.34 -25.87 -29.40
N TYR A 773 -3.02 -25.89 -29.49
CA TYR A 773 -2.15 -24.74 -29.21
C TYR A 773 -0.94 -24.82 -30.15
N LEU A 774 -0.44 -23.67 -30.62
CA LEU A 774 0.74 -23.59 -31.50
C LEU A 774 2.05 -23.43 -30.73
N THR A 775 1.97 -23.16 -29.42
CA THR A 775 3.11 -22.97 -28.53
C THR A 775 3.03 -23.97 -27.36
N ASP A 776 4.16 -24.37 -26.79
CA ASP A 776 4.20 -25.41 -25.74
C ASP A 776 5.27 -25.15 -24.66
N GLY A 777 5.81 -23.93 -24.64
CA GLY A 777 6.87 -23.52 -23.73
C GLY A 777 6.45 -23.37 -22.26
N PRO A 778 7.43 -23.18 -21.35
CA PRO A 778 7.23 -23.16 -19.90
C PRO A 778 6.39 -22.00 -19.36
N ALA A 779 6.23 -20.91 -20.12
CA ALA A 779 5.36 -19.78 -19.76
C ALA A 779 3.99 -19.85 -20.43
N SER A 780 3.78 -20.83 -21.33
CA SER A 780 2.48 -21.08 -21.94
C SER A 780 1.49 -21.50 -20.84
N PRO A 781 0.25 -21.00 -20.84
CA PRO A 781 -0.75 -21.36 -19.84
C PRO A 781 -0.99 -22.87 -19.76
N VAL A 782 -0.68 -23.63 -20.81
CA VAL A 782 -0.98 -25.06 -20.97
C VAL A 782 0.25 -25.75 -21.55
N ARG A 783 1.20 -26.11 -20.68
CA ARG A 783 2.37 -26.89 -21.09
C ARG A 783 1.94 -28.33 -21.38
N ARG A 784 2.35 -28.89 -22.52
CA ARG A 784 2.23 -30.34 -22.77
C ARG A 784 3.19 -31.11 -21.85
N PRO A 785 2.73 -32.17 -21.20
CA PRO A 785 3.59 -32.99 -20.35
C PRO A 785 4.73 -33.62 -21.15
N ALA A 786 5.87 -33.85 -20.48
CA ALA A 786 7.00 -34.55 -21.10
C ALA A 786 6.67 -36.02 -21.43
N ASP A 787 5.67 -36.61 -20.77
CA ASP A 787 5.18 -37.97 -21.03
C ASP A 787 4.14 -38.05 -22.17
N GLY A 788 3.82 -36.91 -22.81
CA GLY A 788 2.90 -36.85 -23.94
C GLY A 788 1.41 -36.85 -23.58
N THR A 789 1.03 -36.80 -22.30
CA THR A 789 -0.38 -36.75 -21.88
C THR A 789 -1.03 -35.38 -22.14
N SER A 790 -1.42 -35.09 -23.38
CA SER A 790 -2.20 -33.88 -23.69
C SER A 790 -3.68 -34.06 -23.39
N VAL A 791 -4.32 -33.02 -22.85
CA VAL A 791 -5.79 -32.94 -22.83
C VAL A 791 -6.27 -32.86 -24.28
N THR A 792 -7.18 -33.75 -24.67
CA THR A 792 -7.80 -33.72 -26.00
C THR A 792 -9.30 -33.88 -25.83
N ARG A 793 -10.05 -32.97 -26.45
CA ARG A 793 -11.52 -32.95 -26.44
C ARG A 793 -12.02 -32.54 -27.81
N GLU A 794 -13.24 -32.93 -28.12
CA GLU A 794 -13.93 -32.44 -29.30
C GLU A 794 -14.08 -30.90 -29.22
N PRO A 795 -13.77 -30.16 -30.29
CA PRO A 795 -13.95 -28.71 -30.32
C PRO A 795 -15.40 -28.30 -30.07
N MET A 796 -15.59 -27.06 -29.56
CA MET A 796 -16.89 -26.53 -29.17
C MET A 796 -17.89 -26.55 -30.32
N ASN A 797 -18.94 -27.35 -30.16
CA ASN A 797 -20.04 -27.39 -31.11
C ASN A 797 -20.85 -26.06 -31.04
N PRO A 798 -21.12 -25.41 -32.20
CA PRO A 798 -22.07 -24.32 -32.32
C PRO A 798 -23.40 -24.48 -31.58
N GLU A 799 -24.06 -25.63 -31.67
CA GLU A 799 -25.34 -25.83 -30.98
C GLU A 799 -25.20 -25.74 -29.45
N THR A 800 -24.10 -26.29 -28.91
CA THR A 800 -23.78 -26.21 -27.49
C THR A 800 -23.54 -24.77 -27.05
N PHE A 801 -22.82 -23.98 -27.85
CA PHE A 801 -22.57 -22.58 -27.55
C PHE A 801 -23.83 -21.71 -27.65
N THR A 802 -24.68 -21.92 -28.67
CA THR A 802 -25.97 -21.23 -28.77
C THR A 802 -26.83 -21.54 -27.55
N LYS A 803 -26.89 -22.80 -27.12
CA LYS A 803 -27.63 -23.21 -25.92
C LYS A 803 -27.12 -22.52 -24.65
N LEU A 804 -25.80 -22.38 -24.49
CA LEU A 804 -25.22 -21.60 -23.38
C LEU A 804 -25.79 -20.18 -23.36
N LEU A 805 -25.81 -19.49 -24.51
CA LEU A 805 -26.29 -18.12 -24.60
C LEU A 805 -27.79 -18.01 -24.32
N GLU A 806 -28.60 -18.95 -24.81
CA GLU A 806 -30.05 -18.99 -24.57
C GLU A 806 -30.41 -19.22 -23.10
N GLU A 807 -29.58 -19.95 -22.35
CA GLU A 807 -29.81 -20.24 -20.93
C GLU A 807 -29.26 -19.15 -19.97
N ILE A 808 -28.51 -18.16 -20.47
CA ILE A 808 -28.06 -17.01 -19.68
C ILE A 808 -29.23 -16.02 -19.50
N SER A 809 -29.70 -15.88 -18.27
CA SER A 809 -30.61 -14.79 -17.89
C SER A 809 -29.82 -13.54 -17.49
N ASN A 810 -30.32 -12.34 -17.85
CA ASN A 810 -29.66 -11.04 -17.61
C ASN A 810 -28.25 -10.95 -18.24
N PRO A 811 -28.11 -11.14 -19.57
CA PRO A 811 -26.82 -11.17 -20.25
C PRO A 811 -25.98 -9.90 -20.01
N GLU A 812 -26.60 -8.75 -19.79
CA GLU A 812 -25.95 -7.47 -19.48
C GLU A 812 -25.16 -7.47 -18.15
N ARG A 813 -25.27 -8.54 -17.36
CA ARG A 813 -24.45 -8.78 -16.15
C ARG A 813 -23.34 -9.79 -16.32
N VAL A 814 -23.37 -10.59 -17.38
CA VAL A 814 -22.42 -11.69 -17.58
C VAL A 814 -21.29 -11.24 -18.49
N ALA A 815 -20.07 -11.33 -17.99
CA ALA A 815 -18.86 -11.21 -18.81
C ALA A 815 -18.44 -12.61 -19.30
N LEU A 816 -18.00 -12.71 -20.55
CA LEU A 816 -17.54 -13.97 -21.13
C LEU A 816 -16.08 -13.86 -21.57
N THR A 817 -15.28 -14.88 -21.25
CA THR A 817 -13.89 -15.00 -21.69
C THR A 817 -13.67 -16.28 -22.48
N PHE A 818 -13.27 -16.17 -23.74
CA PHE A 818 -12.75 -17.29 -24.51
C PHE A 818 -11.30 -17.55 -24.09
N ALA A 819 -11.10 -18.66 -23.37
CA ALA A 819 -9.81 -19.12 -22.86
C ALA A 819 -9.94 -20.59 -22.44
N GLY A 820 -8.84 -21.31 -22.31
CA GLY A 820 -8.88 -22.70 -21.84
C GLY A 820 -7.54 -23.39 -22.03
N THR A 821 -7.60 -24.69 -22.30
CA THR A 821 -6.42 -25.50 -22.60
C THR A 821 -5.88 -25.32 -24.02
N GLY A 822 -6.71 -24.81 -24.94
CA GLY A 822 -6.34 -24.45 -26.32
C GLY A 822 -6.35 -22.94 -26.60
N ASP A 823 -5.80 -22.53 -27.75
CA ASP A 823 -5.89 -21.17 -28.27
C ASP A 823 -7.23 -21.05 -29.01
N PRO A 824 -8.18 -20.23 -28.52
CA PRO A 824 -9.51 -20.16 -29.11
C PRO A 824 -9.50 -19.81 -30.60
N LEU A 825 -8.48 -19.09 -31.09
CA LEU A 825 -8.38 -18.70 -32.50
C LEU A 825 -8.09 -19.88 -33.45
N LEU A 826 -7.67 -21.03 -32.93
CA LEU A 826 -7.53 -22.24 -33.75
C LEU A 826 -8.88 -22.90 -34.04
N HIS A 827 -9.94 -22.51 -33.32
CA HIS A 827 -11.30 -22.91 -33.66
C HIS A 827 -11.78 -22.16 -34.91
N PRO A 828 -12.20 -22.85 -35.99
CA PRO A 828 -12.56 -22.20 -37.26
C PRO A 828 -13.73 -21.22 -37.16
N ARG A 829 -14.58 -21.37 -36.13
CA ARG A 829 -15.74 -20.51 -35.85
C ARG A 829 -15.56 -19.54 -34.68
N CYS A 830 -14.33 -19.33 -34.19
CA CYS A 830 -14.09 -18.44 -33.04
C CYS A 830 -14.72 -17.05 -33.22
N VAL A 831 -14.54 -16.44 -34.39
CA VAL A 831 -15.11 -15.10 -34.71
C VAL A 831 -16.64 -15.12 -34.69
N ASP A 832 -17.27 -16.20 -35.13
CA ASP A 832 -18.73 -16.34 -35.11
C ASP A 832 -19.26 -16.45 -33.68
N PHE A 833 -18.58 -17.18 -32.80
CA PHE A 833 -18.96 -17.28 -31.39
C PHE A 833 -18.84 -15.94 -30.68
N ILE A 834 -17.81 -15.15 -30.99
CA ILE A 834 -17.68 -13.78 -30.47
C ILE A 834 -18.86 -12.92 -30.92
N ARG A 835 -19.26 -12.98 -32.21
CA ARG A 835 -20.42 -12.23 -32.71
C ARG A 835 -21.72 -12.65 -32.02
N GLN A 836 -21.94 -13.97 -31.87
CA GLN A 836 -23.12 -14.50 -31.17
C GLN A 836 -23.16 -14.01 -29.72
N ALA A 837 -22.03 -14.06 -29.00
CA ALA A 837 -21.90 -13.58 -27.64
C ALA A 837 -22.23 -12.08 -27.50
N LYS A 838 -21.78 -11.24 -28.44
CA LYS A 838 -22.13 -9.81 -28.48
C LYS A 838 -23.59 -9.56 -28.84
N GLN A 839 -24.15 -10.33 -29.78
CA GLN A 839 -25.56 -10.23 -30.18
C GLN A 839 -26.51 -10.67 -29.05
N ALA A 840 -26.08 -11.60 -28.20
CA ALA A 840 -26.81 -11.99 -26.99
C ALA A 840 -26.87 -10.89 -25.91
N GLY A 841 -26.15 -9.78 -26.09
CA GLY A 841 -26.19 -8.64 -25.17
C GLY A 841 -25.32 -8.80 -23.92
N LEU A 842 -24.29 -9.67 -23.97
CA LEU A 842 -23.37 -9.86 -22.86
C LEU A 842 -22.66 -8.57 -22.44
N ALA A 843 -22.41 -8.42 -21.13
CA ALA A 843 -21.78 -7.23 -20.55
C ALA A 843 -20.44 -6.89 -21.22
N ALA A 844 -19.60 -7.90 -21.44
CA ALA A 844 -18.35 -7.79 -22.20
C ALA A 844 -17.88 -9.17 -22.68
N VAL A 845 -17.18 -9.19 -23.82
CA VAL A 845 -16.56 -10.37 -24.42
C VAL A 845 -15.06 -10.17 -24.54
N HIS A 846 -14.31 -11.09 -23.94
CA HIS A 846 -12.86 -11.11 -23.86
C HIS A 846 -12.31 -12.37 -24.54
N LEU A 847 -11.21 -12.23 -25.27
CA LEU A 847 -10.46 -13.33 -25.88
C LEU A 847 -9.03 -13.37 -25.30
N ARG A 848 -8.58 -14.55 -24.85
CA ARG A 848 -7.15 -14.82 -24.57
C ARG A 848 -6.57 -15.70 -25.67
N THR A 849 -5.48 -15.27 -26.30
CA THR A 849 -4.88 -15.96 -27.45
C THR A 849 -3.36 -15.73 -27.54
N ASP A 850 -2.62 -16.56 -28.28
CA ASP A 850 -1.25 -16.28 -28.69
C ASP A 850 -1.18 -15.35 -29.91
N LEU A 851 -2.33 -15.10 -30.56
CA LEU A 851 -2.48 -14.23 -31.73
C LEU A 851 -1.62 -14.66 -32.94
N LEU A 852 -1.43 -15.97 -33.10
CA LEU A 852 -0.72 -16.57 -34.23
C LEU A 852 -1.69 -16.93 -35.38
N VAL A 853 -2.24 -15.90 -36.02
CA VAL A 853 -3.22 -16.02 -37.11
C VAL A 853 -2.92 -15.08 -38.28
N ASP A 854 -3.59 -15.32 -39.40
CA ASP A 854 -3.51 -14.46 -40.59
C ASP A 854 -4.45 -13.25 -40.50
N GLN A 855 -4.18 -12.23 -41.32
CA GLN A 855 -4.92 -10.96 -41.35
C GLN A 855 -6.45 -11.08 -41.50
N PRO A 856 -7.03 -12.00 -42.30
CA PRO A 856 -8.48 -12.12 -42.40
C PRO A 856 -9.16 -12.45 -41.08
N VAL A 857 -8.49 -13.20 -40.19
CA VAL A 857 -9.00 -13.50 -38.85
C VAL A 857 -8.95 -12.24 -37.97
N LEU A 858 -7.88 -11.44 -38.07
CA LEU A 858 -7.75 -10.17 -37.36
C LEU A 858 -8.84 -9.16 -37.77
N ASP A 859 -9.14 -9.04 -39.06
CA ASP A 859 -10.25 -8.23 -39.56
C ASP A 859 -11.60 -8.76 -39.07
N GLY A 860 -11.74 -10.09 -39.00
CA GLY A 860 -12.86 -10.77 -38.37
C GLY A 860 -13.05 -10.37 -36.90
N LEU A 861 -11.97 -10.35 -36.12
CA LEU A 861 -11.98 -9.92 -34.72
C LEU A 861 -12.41 -8.45 -34.57
N LEU A 862 -11.82 -7.54 -35.36
CA LEU A 862 -12.18 -6.11 -35.32
C LEU A 862 -13.64 -5.87 -35.68
N SER A 863 -14.18 -6.62 -36.65
CA SER A 863 -15.59 -6.53 -37.07
C SER A 863 -16.56 -7.30 -36.19
N SER A 864 -16.09 -8.16 -35.29
CA SER A 864 -16.95 -8.99 -34.43
C SER A 864 -17.65 -8.22 -33.31
N GLY A 865 -17.15 -7.04 -32.97
CA GLY A 865 -17.61 -6.26 -31.82
C GLY A 865 -17.02 -6.70 -30.48
N ILE A 866 -15.97 -7.54 -30.49
CA ILE A 866 -15.20 -7.92 -29.30
C ILE A 866 -14.78 -6.69 -28.48
N ASP A 867 -14.69 -6.85 -27.16
CA ASP A 867 -14.35 -5.75 -26.26
C ASP A 867 -12.88 -5.77 -25.84
N ILE A 868 -12.31 -6.96 -25.57
CA ILE A 868 -10.94 -7.12 -25.09
C ILE A 868 -10.26 -8.31 -25.78
N ILE A 869 -9.04 -8.11 -26.26
CA ILE A 869 -8.14 -9.13 -26.78
C ILE A 869 -6.87 -9.13 -25.90
N SER A 870 -6.73 -10.13 -25.05
CA SER A 870 -5.49 -10.39 -24.32
C SER A 870 -4.56 -11.28 -25.14
N VAL A 871 -3.31 -10.85 -25.31
CA VAL A 871 -2.29 -11.58 -26.06
C VAL A 871 -1.28 -12.18 -25.10
N ASN A 872 -1.18 -13.51 -25.04
CA ASN A 872 -0.17 -14.22 -24.26
C ASN A 872 1.20 -14.08 -24.93
N LEU A 873 1.86 -12.94 -24.74
CA LEU A 873 3.11 -12.60 -25.40
C LEU A 873 4.33 -13.16 -24.64
N CYS A 874 4.31 -13.14 -23.31
CA CYS A 874 5.33 -13.74 -22.44
C CYS A 874 6.80 -13.38 -22.75
N ALA A 875 7.07 -12.25 -23.40
CA ALA A 875 8.42 -11.80 -23.72
C ALA A 875 8.45 -10.33 -24.20
N ASP A 876 9.60 -9.68 -24.04
CA ASP A 876 9.94 -8.41 -24.71
C ASP A 876 10.99 -8.59 -25.83
N ARG A 877 11.68 -9.73 -25.83
CA ARG A 877 12.72 -10.11 -26.80
C ARG A 877 12.43 -11.48 -27.45
N ALA A 878 12.86 -11.65 -28.70
CA ALA A 878 12.66 -12.90 -29.45
C ALA A 878 13.26 -14.14 -28.77
N ALA A 879 14.46 -14.02 -28.20
CA ALA A 879 15.12 -15.12 -27.47
C ALA A 879 14.30 -15.55 -26.24
N THR A 880 13.78 -14.59 -25.48
CA THR A 880 12.87 -14.86 -24.35
C THR A 880 11.61 -15.54 -24.83
N TYR A 881 11.00 -15.06 -25.91
CA TYR A 881 9.79 -15.66 -26.49
C TYR A 881 10.01 -17.12 -26.87
N GLN A 882 11.12 -17.43 -27.56
CA GLN A 882 11.47 -18.81 -27.91
C GLN A 882 11.64 -19.69 -26.67
N GLN A 883 12.28 -19.19 -25.61
CA GLN A 883 12.46 -19.93 -24.36
C GLN A 883 11.18 -20.09 -23.55
N ALA A 884 10.30 -19.08 -23.57
CA ALA A 884 9.11 -19.00 -22.75
C ALA A 884 7.89 -19.67 -23.42
N MET A 885 7.73 -19.48 -24.73
CA MET A 885 6.61 -20.00 -25.52
C MET A 885 7.00 -21.24 -26.33
N GLY A 886 8.28 -21.57 -26.51
CA GLY A 886 8.69 -22.77 -27.25
C GLY A 886 8.62 -22.62 -28.78
N ALA A 887 8.34 -21.42 -29.29
CA ALA A 887 8.20 -21.15 -30.73
C ALA A 887 9.01 -19.92 -31.15
N ASP A 888 9.59 -19.93 -32.35
CA ASP A 888 10.28 -18.76 -32.94
C ASP A 888 9.32 -17.93 -33.79
N ARG A 889 8.29 -17.35 -33.15
CA ARG A 889 7.20 -16.62 -33.82
C ARG A 889 6.95 -15.22 -33.24
N PHE A 890 7.88 -14.71 -32.42
CA PHE A 890 7.73 -13.43 -31.71
C PHE A 890 7.40 -12.26 -32.65
N ARG A 891 8.10 -12.19 -33.79
CA ARG A 891 7.90 -11.13 -34.78
C ARG A 891 6.50 -11.15 -35.36
N ASP A 892 5.94 -12.32 -35.60
CA ASP A 892 4.61 -12.46 -36.20
C ASP A 892 3.53 -11.97 -35.25
N VAL A 893 3.63 -12.33 -33.97
CA VAL A 893 2.72 -11.84 -32.93
C VAL A 893 2.80 -10.31 -32.80
N LEU A 894 4.01 -9.73 -32.82
CA LEU A 894 4.18 -8.28 -32.77
C LEU A 894 3.56 -7.57 -33.99
N LEU A 895 3.74 -8.13 -35.20
CA LEU A 895 3.13 -7.59 -36.41
C LEU A 895 1.60 -7.66 -36.35
N ASN A 896 1.05 -8.73 -35.78
CA ASN A 896 -0.39 -8.88 -35.58
C ASN A 896 -0.94 -7.90 -34.54
N ILE A 897 -0.21 -7.67 -33.43
CA ILE A 897 -0.57 -6.62 -32.46
C ILE A 897 -0.54 -5.25 -33.15
N GLU A 898 0.52 -4.92 -33.88
CA GLU A 898 0.64 -3.65 -34.60
C GLU A 898 -0.49 -3.49 -35.65
N TYR A 899 -0.86 -4.57 -36.32
CA TYR A 899 -1.97 -4.60 -37.28
C TYR A 899 -3.30 -4.22 -36.61
N LEU A 900 -3.59 -4.80 -35.45
CA LEU A 900 -4.78 -4.49 -34.65
C LEU A 900 -4.75 -3.04 -34.17
N LEU A 901 -3.65 -2.59 -33.57
CA LEU A 901 -3.53 -1.22 -33.03
C LEU A 901 -3.78 -0.14 -34.09
N LYS A 902 -3.32 -0.35 -35.33
CA LYS A 902 -3.54 0.59 -36.44
C LYS A 902 -4.99 0.66 -36.93
N ARG A 903 -5.84 -0.29 -36.55
CA ARG A 903 -7.21 -0.45 -37.07
C ARG A 903 -8.28 -0.51 -35.98
N GLN A 904 -7.90 -0.33 -34.72
CA GLN A 904 -8.88 -0.11 -33.66
C GLN A 904 -9.72 1.12 -33.98
N ARG A 905 -10.99 1.07 -33.55
CA ARG A 905 -11.85 2.26 -33.60
C ARG A 905 -11.57 3.13 -32.38
N ASN A 906 -11.55 4.45 -32.56
CA ASN A 906 -11.47 5.36 -31.43
C ASN A 906 -12.87 5.58 -30.82
N ALA A 907 -13.00 5.35 -29.51
CA ALA A 907 -14.17 5.65 -28.70
C ALA A 907 -13.82 6.81 -27.75
N GLY A 908 -13.96 8.04 -28.23
CA GLY A 908 -13.80 9.26 -27.43
C GLY A 908 -12.47 9.36 -26.68
N GLY A 909 -11.36 9.07 -27.37
CA GLY A 909 -10.01 9.10 -26.80
C GLY A 909 -9.49 7.74 -26.32
N MET A 910 -10.28 6.67 -26.37
CA MET A 910 -9.83 5.30 -26.07
C MET A 910 -10.07 4.34 -27.24
N ASP A 911 -9.07 3.56 -27.61
CA ASP A 911 -9.17 2.66 -28.76
C ASP A 911 -9.81 1.30 -28.39
N MET A 912 -10.67 0.78 -29.26
CA MET A 912 -11.40 -0.47 -29.07
C MET A 912 -11.19 -1.45 -30.25
N PRO A 913 -11.14 -2.77 -29.99
CA PRO A 913 -11.15 -3.44 -28.66
C PRO A 913 -9.90 -3.13 -27.85
N TRP A 914 -9.92 -3.28 -26.53
CA TRP A 914 -8.68 -3.22 -25.73
C TRP A 914 -7.72 -4.32 -26.17
N ILE A 915 -6.48 -3.97 -26.50
CA ILE A 915 -5.41 -4.94 -26.76
C ILE A 915 -4.54 -5.01 -25.50
N ILE A 916 -4.47 -6.16 -24.85
CA ILE A 916 -3.79 -6.32 -23.55
C ILE A 916 -2.71 -7.40 -23.64
N PRO A 917 -1.44 -7.02 -23.87
CA PRO A 917 -0.32 -7.93 -23.79
C PRO A 917 -0.18 -8.49 -22.37
N ARG A 918 0.09 -9.81 -22.28
CA ARG A 918 0.28 -10.53 -21.03
C ARG A 918 1.64 -11.23 -20.98
N LEU A 919 2.24 -11.25 -19.80
CA LEU A 919 3.47 -11.97 -19.52
C LEU A 919 3.31 -12.79 -18.23
N THR A 920 3.56 -14.09 -18.31
CA THR A 920 3.59 -14.97 -17.12
C THR A 920 4.91 -14.79 -16.38
N ARG A 921 4.88 -14.46 -15.08
CA ARG A 921 6.10 -14.33 -14.25
C ARG A 921 6.70 -15.71 -13.99
N CYS A 922 7.83 -16.00 -14.62
CA CYS A 922 8.59 -17.24 -14.45
C CYS A 922 10.08 -17.01 -14.69
N ASP A 923 10.93 -18.02 -14.47
CA ASP A 923 12.38 -17.85 -14.59
C ASP A 923 12.82 -17.38 -15.98
N GLN A 924 12.12 -17.82 -17.04
CA GLN A 924 12.42 -17.46 -18.43
C GLN A 924 12.12 -15.99 -18.73
N THR A 925 11.04 -15.44 -18.16
CA THR A 925 10.51 -14.11 -18.51
C THR A 925 10.93 -13.00 -17.55
N TYR A 926 11.53 -13.35 -16.41
CA TYR A 926 11.81 -12.41 -15.31
C TYR A 926 12.58 -11.16 -15.74
N GLU A 927 13.64 -11.31 -16.54
CA GLU A 927 14.48 -10.19 -17.00
C GLU A 927 13.74 -9.25 -17.97
N ASP A 928 12.69 -9.73 -18.64
CA ASP A 928 11.91 -8.93 -19.59
C ASP A 928 10.77 -8.16 -18.93
N ILE A 929 10.37 -8.49 -17.68
CA ILE A 929 9.20 -7.92 -17.00
C ILE A 929 9.20 -6.39 -17.04
N GLU A 930 10.32 -5.74 -16.69
CA GLU A 930 10.41 -4.28 -16.66
C GLU A 930 10.14 -3.67 -18.04
N THR A 931 10.89 -4.13 -19.03
CA THR A 931 10.84 -3.61 -20.40
C THR A 931 9.50 -3.90 -21.06
N PHE A 932 8.95 -5.09 -20.83
CA PHE A 932 7.62 -5.50 -21.28
C PHE A 932 6.54 -4.60 -20.67
N TYR A 933 6.52 -4.49 -19.34
CA TYR A 933 5.45 -3.80 -18.62
C TYR A 933 5.42 -2.32 -18.98
N ASP A 934 6.58 -1.68 -19.02
CA ASP A 934 6.70 -0.27 -19.41
C ASP A 934 6.28 -0.03 -20.86
N ARG A 935 6.78 -0.84 -21.80
CA ARG A 935 6.45 -0.71 -23.23
C ARG A 935 4.94 -0.81 -23.41
N TRP A 936 4.33 -1.88 -22.92
CA TRP A 936 2.93 -2.15 -23.20
C TRP A 936 1.96 -1.28 -22.41
N LEU A 937 2.31 -0.84 -21.19
CA LEU A 937 1.56 0.22 -20.53
C LEU A 937 1.62 1.54 -21.30
N MET A 938 2.75 1.88 -21.90
CA MET A 938 2.86 3.12 -22.70
C MET A 938 2.21 3.01 -24.07
N THR A 939 2.22 1.82 -24.69
CA THR A 939 1.66 1.60 -26.04
C THR A 939 0.15 1.33 -26.01
N THR A 940 -0.30 0.47 -25.09
CA THR A 940 -1.68 -0.06 -25.07
C THR A 940 -2.45 0.30 -23.81
N ARG A 941 -1.79 0.97 -22.84
CA ARG A 941 -2.38 1.44 -21.58
C ARG A 941 -2.78 0.33 -20.60
N ALA A 942 -2.65 -0.92 -21.01
CA ALA A 942 -2.91 -2.07 -20.19
C ALA A 942 -1.85 -3.15 -20.50
N ALA A 943 -1.29 -3.75 -19.46
CA ALA A 943 -0.43 -4.91 -19.56
C ALA A 943 -0.69 -5.76 -18.32
N VAL A 944 -0.57 -7.07 -18.43
CA VAL A 944 -0.78 -7.97 -17.29
C VAL A 944 0.45 -8.81 -17.04
N ILE A 945 0.84 -8.91 -15.77
CA ILE A 945 1.85 -9.86 -15.30
C ILE A 945 1.09 -11.01 -14.63
N ASP A 946 1.01 -12.16 -15.27
CA ASP A 946 0.27 -13.31 -14.75
C ASP A 946 1.10 -14.12 -13.73
N PRO A 947 0.45 -14.71 -12.70
CA PRO A 947 1.04 -15.80 -11.94
C PRO A 947 1.26 -17.02 -12.85
N MET A 948 2.27 -17.84 -12.51
CA MET A 948 2.38 -19.18 -13.09
C MET A 948 1.15 -20.04 -12.68
N PRO A 949 0.54 -20.82 -13.60
CA PRO A 949 -0.55 -21.74 -13.25
C PRO A 949 -0.10 -22.82 -12.26
N ARG A 950 -0.88 -23.05 -11.19
CA ARG A 950 -0.55 -24.02 -10.12
C ARG A 950 -0.86 -25.48 -10.46
N TRP A 951 -1.78 -25.69 -11.38
CA TRP A 951 -2.43 -26.98 -11.66
C TRP A 951 -1.71 -27.82 -12.70
N SER A 952 -0.55 -27.38 -13.15
CA SER A 952 0.28 -28.18 -14.03
C SER A 952 1.28 -28.96 -13.17
N PRO A 953 1.07 -30.29 -12.97
CA PRO A 953 2.09 -31.18 -12.42
C PRO A 953 3.36 -31.23 -13.30
N TYR A 954 3.38 -30.46 -14.39
CA TYR A 954 4.42 -30.36 -15.40
C TYR A 954 5.32 -29.13 -15.21
N PHE A 955 5.23 -28.42 -14.07
CA PHE A 955 6.17 -27.35 -13.66
C PHE A 955 6.96 -27.66 -12.37
N PRO A 956 7.59 -28.83 -12.20
CA PRO A 956 8.31 -29.14 -10.95
C PRO A 956 9.55 -28.27 -10.70
N ASP A 957 10.07 -27.56 -11.71
CA ASP A 957 11.40 -26.92 -11.66
C ASP A 957 11.41 -25.39 -11.70
N GLN A 958 10.27 -24.72 -11.47
CA GLN A 958 10.24 -23.25 -11.43
C GLN A 958 10.63 -22.74 -10.05
N ARG A 959 11.64 -21.87 -9.98
CA ARG A 959 12.04 -21.22 -8.74
C ARG A 959 11.07 -20.11 -8.34
N LEU A 960 10.55 -19.37 -9.32
CA LEU A 960 9.59 -18.31 -9.09
C LEU A 960 8.20 -18.89 -8.82
N GLN A 961 7.82 -18.93 -7.55
CA GLN A 961 6.52 -19.43 -7.12
C GLN A 961 5.44 -18.34 -7.25
N PRO A 962 4.23 -18.66 -7.75
CA PRO A 962 3.13 -17.69 -7.88
C PRO A 962 2.66 -17.21 -6.50
N VAL A 963 2.31 -15.93 -6.37
CA VAL A 963 1.86 -15.38 -5.08
C VAL A 963 0.37 -15.64 -4.91
N ASP A 964 -0.03 -16.33 -3.84
CA ASP A 964 -1.44 -16.58 -3.57
C ASP A 964 -2.19 -15.26 -3.30
N PRO A 965 -3.30 -15.00 -4.01
CA PRO A 965 -4.21 -13.97 -3.55
C PRO A 965 -4.80 -14.37 -2.17
N PRO A 966 -5.22 -13.40 -1.34
CA PRO A 966 -5.87 -13.71 -0.07
C PRO A 966 -7.05 -14.67 -0.25
N ARG A 967 -7.24 -15.59 0.71
CA ARG A 967 -8.29 -16.64 0.62
C ARG A 967 -9.67 -16.09 0.27
N ARG A 968 -10.06 -14.93 0.82
CA ARG A 968 -11.35 -14.27 0.53
C ARG A 968 -11.52 -13.94 -0.96
N VAL A 969 -10.43 -13.56 -1.65
CA VAL A 969 -10.46 -13.23 -3.08
C VAL A 969 -10.68 -14.49 -3.89
N LYS A 970 -10.01 -15.59 -3.53
CA LYS A 970 -10.27 -16.90 -4.16
C LYS A 970 -11.73 -17.32 -3.98
N LEU A 971 -12.26 -17.24 -2.76
CA LEU A 971 -13.67 -17.55 -2.48
C LEU A 971 -14.63 -16.66 -3.27
N ALA A 972 -14.35 -15.35 -3.38
CA ALA A 972 -15.16 -14.42 -4.17
C ALA A 972 -15.18 -14.78 -5.66
N ARG A 973 -14.04 -15.19 -6.23
CA ARG A 973 -13.94 -15.68 -7.62
C ARG A 973 -14.69 -16.98 -7.79
N ASP A 974 -14.47 -17.95 -6.91
CA ASP A 974 -15.15 -19.25 -6.91
C ASP A 974 -16.69 -19.11 -6.78
N ARG A 975 -17.19 -18.00 -6.22
CA ARG A 975 -18.62 -17.70 -6.15
C ARG A 975 -19.22 -17.10 -7.42
N ARG A 976 -18.39 -16.60 -8.35
CA ARG A 976 -18.82 -15.78 -9.50
C ARG A 976 -18.38 -16.34 -10.84
N GLU A 977 -17.31 -17.13 -10.87
CA GLU A 977 -16.68 -17.64 -12.09
C GLU A 977 -17.12 -19.08 -12.40
N MET A 978 -17.56 -19.31 -13.63
CA MET A 978 -17.84 -20.65 -14.17
C MET A 978 -16.85 -20.99 -15.28
N TYR A 979 -16.44 -22.26 -15.37
CA TYR A 979 -15.50 -22.75 -16.38
C TYR A 979 -16.17 -23.85 -17.22
N LEU A 980 -16.28 -23.60 -18.52
CA LEU A 980 -16.89 -24.50 -19.50
C LEU A 980 -15.82 -25.06 -20.44
N HIS A 981 -15.67 -26.38 -20.47
CA HIS A 981 -14.83 -27.09 -21.42
C HIS A 981 -15.46 -27.14 -22.82
N CYS A 982 -14.64 -27.33 -23.85
CA CYS A 982 -15.10 -27.34 -25.24
C CYS A 982 -16.07 -28.49 -25.55
N ASP A 983 -16.02 -29.59 -24.81
CA ASP A 983 -16.96 -30.71 -24.91
C ASP A 983 -18.29 -30.50 -24.14
N GLY A 984 -18.52 -29.28 -23.64
CA GLY A 984 -19.71 -28.90 -22.88
C GLY A 984 -19.66 -29.21 -21.38
N GLY A 985 -18.57 -29.79 -20.87
CA GLY A 985 -18.41 -30.08 -19.44
C GLY A 985 -18.19 -28.83 -18.59
N ILE A 986 -18.92 -28.70 -17.47
CA ILE A 986 -18.77 -27.58 -16.53
C ILE A 986 -17.88 -28.01 -15.36
N ALA A 987 -16.67 -27.48 -15.29
CA ALA A 987 -15.69 -27.85 -14.28
C ALA A 987 -16.03 -27.27 -12.91
N ILE A 988 -15.81 -28.07 -11.86
CA ILE A 988 -15.96 -27.60 -10.48
C ILE A 988 -14.88 -26.59 -10.13
N THR A 989 -13.65 -26.71 -10.65
CA THR A 989 -12.57 -25.76 -10.37
C THR A 989 -11.83 -25.40 -11.65
N ARG A 990 -11.24 -24.19 -11.71
CA ARG A 990 -10.41 -23.76 -12.86
C ARG A 990 -9.26 -24.73 -13.12
N GLU A 991 -8.74 -25.33 -12.06
CA GLU A 991 -7.62 -26.26 -12.05
C GLU A 991 -7.95 -27.62 -12.69
N ASP A 992 -9.23 -27.97 -12.90
CA ASP A 992 -9.62 -29.26 -13.46
C ASP A 992 -9.54 -29.25 -15.00
N ILE A 993 -8.32 -29.12 -15.51
CA ILE A 993 -8.09 -29.12 -16.95
C ILE A 993 -8.33 -30.46 -17.62
N GLN A 994 -8.40 -31.56 -16.86
CA GLN A 994 -8.66 -32.91 -17.37
C GLN A 994 -10.17 -33.17 -17.48
N GLY A 995 -11.01 -32.38 -16.82
CA GLY A 995 -12.46 -32.59 -16.75
C GLY A 995 -12.82 -33.83 -15.93
N ALA A 996 -11.99 -34.18 -14.95
CA ALA A 996 -12.20 -35.34 -14.07
C ALA A 996 -13.29 -35.06 -13.02
N ASN A 997 -13.51 -33.80 -12.68
CA ASN A 997 -14.43 -33.30 -11.66
C ASN A 997 -15.32 -32.20 -12.26
N ILE A 998 -16.27 -32.62 -13.09
CA ILE A 998 -17.32 -31.76 -13.66
C ILE A 998 -18.62 -31.87 -12.86
N ALA A 999 -19.39 -30.78 -12.80
CA ALA A 999 -20.72 -30.75 -12.21
C ALA A 999 -21.79 -31.39 -13.12
N GLY A 1000 -21.50 -31.45 -14.43
CA GLY A 1000 -22.36 -31.99 -15.48
C GLY A 1000 -22.00 -31.38 -16.82
N ARG A 1001 -22.74 -31.76 -17.87
CA ARG A 1001 -22.56 -31.20 -19.22
C ARG A 1001 -23.73 -30.31 -19.62
N LEU A 1002 -23.43 -29.28 -20.41
CA LEU A 1002 -24.45 -28.41 -20.97
C LEU A 1002 -25.50 -29.22 -21.72
N GLY A 1003 -26.75 -28.95 -21.38
CA GLY A 1003 -27.92 -29.58 -21.97
C GLY A 1003 -28.40 -30.87 -21.33
N GLU A 1004 -27.67 -31.42 -20.35
CA GLU A 1004 -28.21 -32.45 -19.46
C GLU A 1004 -29.21 -31.87 -18.44
N LYS A 1005 -28.95 -30.64 -18.00
CA LYS A 1005 -29.76 -29.86 -17.06
C LYS A 1005 -29.72 -28.37 -17.43
N PRO A 1006 -30.66 -27.54 -16.95
CA PRO A 1006 -30.55 -26.09 -17.06
C PRO A 1006 -29.24 -25.56 -16.46
N LEU A 1007 -28.67 -24.51 -17.06
CA LEU A 1007 -27.43 -23.87 -16.63
C LEU A 1007 -27.47 -23.44 -15.16
N SER A 1008 -28.62 -22.97 -14.67
CA SER A 1008 -28.84 -22.61 -13.26
C SER A 1008 -28.63 -23.79 -12.33
N ASP A 1009 -29.06 -24.99 -12.72
CA ASP A 1009 -28.97 -26.20 -11.91
C ASP A 1009 -27.52 -26.70 -11.90
N LEU A 1010 -26.86 -26.69 -13.06
CA LEU A 1010 -25.43 -27.02 -13.16
C LEU A 1010 -24.58 -26.05 -12.32
N TRP A 1011 -24.91 -24.76 -12.34
CA TRP A 1011 -24.26 -23.76 -11.51
C TRP A 1011 -24.47 -24.00 -10.02
N GLN A 1012 -25.69 -24.35 -9.60
CA GLN A 1012 -25.96 -24.74 -8.21
C GLN A 1012 -25.14 -25.96 -7.78
N LEU A 1013 -24.97 -26.96 -8.66
CA LEU A 1013 -24.12 -28.11 -8.38
C LEU A 1013 -22.65 -27.71 -8.21
N VAL A 1014 -22.12 -26.82 -9.06
CA VAL A 1014 -20.77 -26.25 -8.89
C VAL A 1014 -20.65 -25.55 -7.52
N GLN A 1015 -21.63 -24.73 -7.15
CA GLN A 1015 -21.64 -24.01 -5.87
C GLN A 1015 -21.73 -24.96 -4.67
N GLN A 1016 -22.54 -26.01 -4.73
CA GLN A 1016 -22.64 -27.03 -3.69
C GLN A 1016 -21.33 -27.81 -3.52
N ALA A 1017 -20.66 -28.14 -4.63
CA ALA A 1017 -19.37 -28.83 -4.60
C ALA A 1017 -18.25 -27.96 -4.03
N ARG A 1018 -18.21 -26.68 -4.38
CA ARG A 1018 -17.22 -25.71 -3.87
C ARG A 1018 -17.47 -25.34 -2.40
N PHE A 1019 -18.73 -25.27 -2.00
CA PHE A 1019 -19.17 -24.77 -0.70
C PHE A 1019 -20.17 -25.73 -0.04
N PRO A 1020 -19.72 -26.92 0.41
CA PRO A 1020 -20.59 -27.89 1.08
C PRO A 1020 -21.12 -27.33 2.41
N ALA A 1021 -22.37 -27.66 2.76
CA ALA A 1021 -22.99 -27.22 4.00
C ALA A 1021 -22.19 -27.71 5.23
N GLU A 1022 -21.99 -26.82 6.21
CA GLU A 1022 -21.32 -27.15 7.48
C GLU A 1022 -22.06 -28.31 8.17
N GLY A 1023 -21.41 -29.48 8.18
CA GLY A 1023 -22.02 -30.77 8.57
C GLY A 1023 -21.56 -31.96 7.70
N SER A 1024 -20.83 -31.71 6.61
CA SER A 1024 -20.35 -32.73 5.67
C SER A 1024 -18.82 -32.78 5.51
N ARG A 1025 -18.05 -32.43 6.56
CA ARG A 1025 -16.61 -32.67 6.64
C ARG A 1025 -16.25 -33.58 7.80
#